data_AF-A0A5J4U9X9-F1
#
_entry.id   AF-A0A5J4U9X9-F1
#
_cell.length_a   1.000
_cell.length_b   1.000
_cell.length_c   1.000
_cell.angle_alpha   90.00
_cell.angle_beta   90.00
_cell.angle_gamma   90.00
#
_symmetry.space_group_name_H-M   'P 1'
#
loop_
_entity.id
_entity.type
_entity.pdbx_description
1 polymer ?
#
loop_
_entity_poly.entity_id
_entity_poly.type
_entity_poly.pdbx_seq_one_letter_code
_entity_poly.pdbx_strand_id
1 'polypeptide(L)'
;MRAVKSVLVMAGALKRKYDTLSEDTVHIRALRDTNTPKFLSDDGPLFMDIIRDLFPGINIPPVEHAILQQSLTSVLKIQGMQPAQQFILKCLQVYETMEVRWGLMLVGETGTGKTTCLRTLCNALTEIHESAMAQALDEEEIELQSTQDADKLSLTPSSQRLNATVSQNKTIKDNLLRESFGLAKTTTLNPKAVTMGELYGEFNEITRELHDGLVPYYVKEMVERQKEQANKVSSGIGLYSNVSPHIAQKHKLNVPTREIMAFDGQVDAIWIETMNSVLDDNKILCLSNGDRIKLSNNMTMLFELQDLRVALPVTVSRCGMIYLEKTHLGWEQIAASWKDIFVSTFPHLEKFSGSVIQYLITPTIQYMRGNKDQKNAGGSKGSGNNKDSFTEFIPNTTTGIVASLLELFTSLADSYASDDFIKEDPYRKLMISVSFPRDIKSVFDVVINDQNGQWERQQVRVPIYKYNPQQPYEEILVQTEDTVATTTMLEMLNKAKANILVTGTTGTGKTIVVNDFLHIPTVQNISLFFQIKISVQSSAKGIQEVLEGRLTHRRSNLIGPSVGKQGIVFIDDMNTPTPEIYFAQPPIELIRQSVAQFGVYDRMKLIFIRLTDTVFVTYLQQRVDLQEVEDMKLFGY
;
A
#
# COMPACT_ATOMS: atom_id res chain seq x y z
N MET A 1 -21.57 3.95 -25.74
CA MET A 1 -22.46 2.75 -25.77
C MET A 1 -22.08 1.66 -24.76
N ARG A 2 -20.82 1.18 -24.64
CA ARG A 2 -20.48 0.11 -23.67
C ARG A 2 -20.79 0.45 -22.20
N ALA A 3 -20.43 1.66 -21.76
CA ALA A 3 -20.76 2.13 -20.41
C ALA A 3 -22.29 2.14 -20.16
N VAL A 4 -23.08 2.54 -21.14
CA VAL A 4 -24.56 2.54 -21.07
C VAL A 4 -25.09 1.12 -20.90
N LYS A 5 -24.57 0.15 -21.66
CA LYS A 5 -24.93 -1.27 -21.50
C LYS A 5 -24.67 -1.74 -20.06
N SER A 6 -23.53 -1.39 -19.46
CA SER A 6 -23.22 -1.77 -18.07
C SER A 6 -24.19 -1.15 -17.06
N VAL A 7 -24.56 0.12 -17.24
CA VAL A 7 -25.57 0.79 -16.39
C VAL A 7 -26.91 0.05 -16.48
N LEU A 8 -27.34 -0.34 -17.69
CA LEU A 8 -28.59 -1.08 -17.88
C LEU A 8 -28.56 -2.47 -17.25
N VAL A 9 -27.43 -3.18 -17.35
CA VAL A 9 -27.25 -4.48 -16.69
C VAL A 9 -27.33 -4.33 -15.17
N MET A 10 -26.70 -3.30 -14.62
CA MET A 10 -26.76 -2.98 -13.18
C MET A 10 -28.18 -2.60 -12.75
N ALA A 11 -28.87 -1.75 -13.51
CA ALA A 11 -30.27 -1.39 -13.27
C ALA A 11 -31.18 -2.63 -13.26
N GLY A 12 -31.01 -3.54 -14.23
CA GLY A 12 -31.74 -4.80 -14.26
C GLY A 12 -31.46 -5.69 -13.05
N ALA A 13 -30.21 -5.75 -12.57
CA ALA A 13 -29.86 -6.49 -11.36
C ALA A 13 -30.46 -5.86 -10.10
N LEU A 14 -30.41 -4.54 -9.98
CA LEU A 14 -31.01 -3.78 -8.88
C LEU A 14 -32.53 -3.94 -8.84
N LYS A 15 -33.21 -3.91 -9.99
CA LYS A 15 -34.66 -4.13 -10.08
C LYS A 15 -35.05 -5.54 -9.61
N ARG A 16 -34.27 -6.56 -9.96
CA ARG A 16 -34.48 -7.93 -9.46
C ARG A 16 -34.24 -8.05 -7.96
N LYS A 17 -33.29 -7.30 -7.40
CA LYS A 17 -32.98 -7.30 -5.96
C LYS A 17 -34.01 -6.52 -5.13
N TYR A 18 -34.56 -5.45 -5.70
CA TYR A 18 -35.48 -4.52 -5.03
C TYR A 18 -36.75 -4.32 -5.87
N ASP A 19 -37.65 -5.32 -5.84
CA ASP A 19 -38.86 -5.32 -6.67
C ASP A 19 -39.80 -4.13 -6.38
N THR A 20 -39.80 -3.66 -5.12
CA THR A 20 -40.64 -2.56 -4.63
C THR A 20 -40.20 -1.15 -5.05
N LEU A 21 -38.99 -0.99 -5.60
CA LEU A 21 -38.51 0.33 -6.05
C LEU A 21 -39.08 0.68 -7.42
N SER A 22 -39.42 1.96 -7.62
CA SER A 22 -39.81 2.45 -8.95
C SER A 22 -38.66 2.33 -9.94
N GLU A 23 -38.98 2.12 -11.22
CA GLU A 23 -37.96 1.97 -12.26
C GLU A 23 -37.08 3.21 -12.39
N ASP A 24 -37.65 4.41 -12.24
CA ASP A 24 -36.90 5.67 -12.25
C ASP A 24 -35.87 5.71 -11.11
N THR A 25 -36.27 5.32 -9.90
CA THR A 25 -35.35 5.26 -8.74
C THR A 25 -34.22 4.26 -8.99
N VAL A 26 -34.53 3.11 -9.61
CA VAL A 26 -33.52 2.09 -9.94
C VAL A 26 -32.55 2.58 -11.01
N HIS A 27 -33.04 3.26 -12.05
CA HIS A 27 -32.19 3.82 -13.11
C HIS A 27 -31.28 4.92 -12.59
N ILE A 28 -31.83 5.87 -11.83
CA ILE A 28 -31.05 6.98 -11.25
C ILE A 28 -30.00 6.42 -10.30
N ARG A 29 -30.36 5.41 -9.48
CA ARG A 29 -29.41 4.71 -8.62
C ARG A 29 -28.30 4.04 -9.41
N ALA A 30 -28.63 3.26 -10.43
CA ALA A 30 -27.63 2.59 -11.28
C ALA A 30 -26.69 3.60 -11.96
N LEU A 31 -27.25 4.73 -12.43
CA LEU A 31 -26.49 5.80 -13.06
C LEU A 31 -25.56 6.51 -12.07
N ARG A 32 -26.03 6.80 -10.85
CA ARG A 32 -25.22 7.36 -9.77
C ARG A 32 -24.10 6.39 -9.39
N ASP A 33 -24.44 5.17 -8.98
CA ASP A 33 -23.50 4.20 -8.43
C ASP A 33 -22.42 3.79 -9.47
N THR A 34 -22.74 3.79 -10.77
CA THR A 34 -21.76 3.52 -11.85
C THR A 34 -20.80 4.67 -12.12
N ASN A 35 -21.15 5.92 -11.77
CA ASN A 35 -20.37 7.11 -12.13
C ASN A 35 -19.71 7.79 -10.93
N THR A 36 -20.29 7.75 -9.74
CA THR A 36 -19.69 8.29 -8.51
C THR A 36 -18.24 7.85 -8.29
N PRO A 37 -17.85 6.58 -8.49
CA PRO A 37 -16.46 6.17 -8.31
C PRO A 37 -15.48 6.77 -9.34
N LYS A 38 -16.00 7.26 -10.48
CA LYS A 38 -15.23 7.82 -11.59
C LYS A 38 -14.96 9.32 -11.47
N PHE A 39 -15.61 9.99 -10.53
CA PHE A 39 -15.47 11.43 -10.35
C PHE A 39 -14.39 11.75 -9.33
N LEU A 40 -13.72 12.89 -9.56
CA LEU A 40 -12.88 13.54 -8.58
C LEU A 40 -13.74 14.26 -7.54
N SER A 41 -13.12 14.67 -6.45
CA SER A 41 -13.77 15.35 -5.33
C SER A 41 -14.55 16.61 -5.74
N ASP A 42 -14.06 17.35 -6.74
CA ASP A 42 -14.72 18.56 -7.26
C ASP A 42 -15.87 18.24 -8.24
N ASP A 43 -15.79 17.13 -8.98
CA ASP A 43 -16.78 16.74 -9.99
C ASP A 43 -18.02 16.05 -9.38
N GLY A 44 -17.84 15.39 -8.23
CA GLY A 44 -18.91 14.66 -7.54
C GLY A 44 -20.14 15.52 -7.22
N PRO A 45 -19.97 16.70 -6.58
CA PRO A 45 -21.07 17.62 -6.31
C PRO A 45 -21.77 18.11 -7.59
N LEU A 46 -21.01 18.48 -8.63
CA LEU A 46 -21.55 18.96 -9.91
C LEU A 46 -22.43 17.90 -10.57
N PHE A 47 -22.01 16.64 -10.55
CA PHE A 47 -22.82 15.53 -11.04
C PHE A 47 -24.12 15.36 -10.25
N MET A 48 -24.05 15.46 -8.92
CA MET A 48 -25.25 15.36 -8.08
C MET A 48 -26.25 16.49 -8.32
N ASP A 49 -25.76 17.70 -8.63
CA ASP A 49 -26.62 18.83 -8.99
C ASP A 49 -27.30 18.60 -10.35
N ILE A 50 -26.59 18.08 -11.35
CA ILE A 50 -27.19 17.66 -12.63
C ILE A 50 -28.29 16.60 -12.41
N ILE A 51 -28.07 15.64 -11.51
CA ILE A 51 -29.08 14.61 -11.20
C ILE A 51 -30.31 15.21 -10.53
N ARG A 52 -30.12 16.17 -9.61
CA ARG A 52 -31.24 16.86 -8.94
C ARG A 52 -32.06 17.70 -9.91
N ASP A 53 -31.40 18.33 -10.89
CA ASP A 53 -32.06 19.14 -11.92
C ASP A 53 -32.85 18.28 -12.91
N LEU A 54 -32.29 17.13 -13.33
CA LEU A 54 -32.95 16.22 -14.26
C LEU A 54 -34.08 15.40 -13.61
N PHE A 55 -33.96 15.10 -12.32
CA PHE A 55 -34.89 14.23 -11.59
C PHE A 55 -35.33 14.85 -10.25
N PRO A 56 -36.10 15.95 -10.28
CA PRO A 56 -36.51 16.66 -9.07
C PRO A 56 -37.46 15.81 -8.21
N GLY A 57 -37.24 15.79 -6.90
CA GLY A 57 -38.13 15.15 -5.92
C GLY A 57 -37.94 13.63 -5.73
N ILE A 58 -36.97 13.00 -6.43
CA ILE A 58 -36.67 11.57 -6.25
C ILE A 58 -35.56 11.41 -5.20
N ASN A 59 -35.90 10.76 -4.09
CA ASN A 59 -34.92 10.45 -3.04
C ASN A 59 -34.27 9.08 -3.33
N ILE A 60 -32.96 9.05 -3.52
CA ILE A 60 -32.23 7.82 -3.85
C ILE A 60 -31.75 7.18 -2.53
N PRO A 61 -32.31 6.04 -2.11
CA PRO A 61 -31.90 5.41 -0.86
C PRO A 61 -30.41 5.00 -0.93
N PRO A 62 -29.62 5.25 0.13
CA PRO A 62 -28.25 4.76 0.21
C PRO A 62 -28.22 3.23 0.30
N VAL A 63 -27.16 2.62 -0.21
CA VAL A 63 -26.89 1.19 0.02
C VAL A 63 -26.20 1.08 1.37
N GLU A 64 -26.90 0.58 2.38
CA GLU A 64 -26.30 0.41 3.70
C GLU A 64 -25.68 -0.97 3.82
N HIS A 65 -24.39 -1.05 3.50
CA HIS A 65 -23.54 -2.19 3.86
C HIS A 65 -23.05 -2.04 5.31
N ALA A 66 -23.98 -2.00 6.26
CA ALA A 66 -23.68 -1.69 7.66
C ALA A 66 -22.69 -2.68 8.28
N ILE A 67 -22.83 -3.98 7.97
CA ILE A 67 -21.94 -5.04 8.47
C ILE A 67 -20.53 -4.86 7.90
N LEU A 68 -20.42 -4.64 6.59
CA LEU A 68 -19.13 -4.43 5.93
C LEU A 68 -18.47 -3.14 6.42
N GLN A 69 -19.23 -2.06 6.63
CA GLN A 69 -18.73 -0.81 7.17
C GLN A 69 -18.18 -0.96 8.59
N GLN A 70 -18.85 -1.74 9.44
CA GLN A 70 -18.37 -2.05 10.79
C GLN A 70 -17.08 -2.87 10.73
N SER A 71 -17.04 -3.93 9.92
CA SER A 71 -15.84 -4.75 9.73
C SER A 71 -14.66 -3.94 9.17
N LEU A 72 -14.88 -3.11 8.14
CA LEU A 72 -13.86 -2.20 7.61
C LEU A 72 -13.29 -1.28 8.70
N THR A 73 -14.16 -0.77 9.58
CA THR A 73 -13.73 0.08 10.72
C THR A 73 -12.89 -0.71 11.73
N SER A 74 -13.29 -1.95 12.04
CA SER A 74 -12.53 -2.85 12.92
C SER A 74 -11.16 -3.19 12.35
N VAL A 75 -11.10 -3.64 11.09
CA VAL A 75 -9.85 -3.99 10.40
C VAL A 75 -8.88 -2.81 10.35
N LEU A 76 -9.37 -1.61 10.02
CA LEU A 76 -8.51 -0.41 9.97
C LEU A 76 -7.84 -0.15 11.32
N LYS A 77 -8.60 -0.27 12.43
CA LYS A 77 -8.04 -0.11 13.78
C LYS A 77 -7.02 -1.20 14.12
N ILE A 78 -7.30 -2.46 13.75
CA ILE A 78 -6.37 -3.59 13.96
C ILE A 78 -5.06 -3.38 13.18
N GLN A 79 -5.15 -2.80 11.99
CA GLN A 79 -3.98 -2.43 11.17
C GLN A 79 -3.26 -1.17 11.68
N GLY A 80 -3.71 -0.58 12.79
CA GLY A 80 -3.16 0.66 13.33
C GLY A 80 -3.40 1.86 12.42
N MET A 81 -4.52 1.90 11.70
CA MET A 81 -4.94 3.02 10.85
C MET A 81 -6.19 3.71 11.41
N GLN A 82 -6.32 5.01 11.16
CA GLN A 82 -7.54 5.74 11.54
C GLN A 82 -8.68 5.46 10.54
N PRO A 83 -9.89 5.12 11.02
CA PRO A 83 -11.04 4.83 10.17
C PRO A 83 -11.66 6.13 9.62
N ALA A 84 -11.07 6.65 8.54
CA ALA A 84 -11.61 7.81 7.85
C ALA A 84 -12.87 7.43 7.05
N GLN A 85 -13.97 8.15 7.27
CA GLN A 85 -15.25 7.86 6.62
C GLN A 85 -15.14 7.89 5.07
N GLN A 86 -14.40 8.85 4.51
CA GLN A 86 -14.17 8.94 3.07
C GLN A 86 -13.42 7.73 2.51
N PHE A 87 -12.43 7.23 3.25
CA PHE A 87 -11.69 6.02 2.86
C PHE A 87 -12.58 4.76 2.92
N ILE A 88 -13.41 4.64 3.95
CA ILE A 88 -14.38 3.54 4.08
C ILE A 88 -15.38 3.56 2.91
N LEU A 89 -15.89 4.74 2.53
CA LEU A 89 -16.75 4.89 1.36
C LEU A 89 -16.04 4.43 0.07
N LYS A 90 -14.74 4.69 -0.08
CA LYS A 90 -13.97 4.18 -1.22
C LYS A 90 -13.82 2.65 -1.18
N CYS A 91 -13.56 2.05 -0.03
CA CYS A 91 -13.55 0.58 0.10
C CYS A 91 -14.91 -0.03 -0.30
N LEU A 92 -16.02 0.59 0.09
CA LEU A 92 -17.36 0.15 -0.29
C LEU A 92 -17.59 0.30 -1.81
N GLN A 93 -17.17 1.42 -2.42
CA GLN A 93 -17.24 1.61 -3.87
C GLN A 93 -16.44 0.56 -4.64
N VAL A 94 -15.27 0.15 -4.12
CA VAL A 94 -14.48 -0.95 -4.69
C VAL A 94 -15.28 -2.25 -4.65
N TYR A 95 -15.88 -2.59 -3.52
CA TYR A 95 -16.73 -3.78 -3.38
C TYR A 95 -17.92 -3.76 -4.34
N GLU A 96 -18.69 -2.68 -4.37
CA GLU A 96 -19.86 -2.53 -5.24
C GLU A 96 -19.48 -2.66 -6.72
N THR A 97 -18.34 -2.07 -7.11
CA THR A 97 -17.83 -2.18 -8.48
C THR A 97 -17.39 -3.61 -8.80
N MET A 98 -16.81 -4.34 -7.85
CA MET A 98 -16.41 -5.75 -7.99
C MET A 98 -17.58 -6.72 -8.18
N GLU A 99 -18.77 -6.37 -7.70
CA GLU A 99 -20.00 -7.16 -7.93
C GLU A 99 -20.56 -6.96 -9.34
N VAL A 100 -20.34 -5.79 -9.96
CA VAL A 100 -20.86 -5.46 -11.29
C VAL A 100 -19.87 -5.76 -12.41
N ARG A 101 -18.59 -5.46 -12.19
CA ARG A 101 -17.51 -5.66 -13.15
C ARG A 101 -16.41 -6.49 -12.50
N TRP A 102 -15.88 -7.42 -13.26
CA TRP A 102 -14.80 -8.29 -12.79
C TRP A 102 -13.41 -7.74 -13.20
N GLY A 103 -13.33 -6.81 -14.15
CA GLY A 103 -12.12 -6.02 -14.42
C GLY A 103 -12.24 -4.64 -13.76
N LEU A 104 -11.28 -4.24 -12.92
CA LEU A 104 -11.27 -2.96 -12.19
C LEU A 104 -9.92 -2.26 -12.31
N MET A 105 -9.94 -0.93 -12.36
CA MET A 105 -8.75 -0.07 -12.28
C MET A 105 -8.90 0.90 -11.11
N LEU A 106 -8.01 0.79 -10.13
CA LEU A 106 -7.83 1.76 -9.05
C LEU A 106 -6.80 2.79 -9.51
N VAL A 107 -7.23 4.02 -9.75
CA VAL A 107 -6.38 5.08 -10.29
C VAL A 107 -6.16 6.17 -9.26
N GLY A 108 -4.92 6.56 -9.05
CA GLY A 108 -4.58 7.67 -8.16
C GLY A 108 -3.10 7.68 -7.84
N GLU A 109 -2.60 8.80 -7.34
CA GLU A 109 -1.17 8.94 -7.04
C GLU A 109 -0.67 7.93 -5.99
N THR A 110 0.64 7.74 -5.93
CA THR A 110 1.26 6.90 -4.89
C THR A 110 0.96 7.49 -3.51
N GLY A 111 0.59 6.64 -2.55
CA GLY A 111 0.23 7.08 -1.19
C GLY A 111 -1.25 7.38 -0.97
N THR A 112 -2.11 7.34 -2.00
CA THR A 112 -3.57 7.52 -1.82
C THR A 112 -4.29 6.32 -1.19
N GLY A 113 -3.55 5.26 -0.85
CA GLY A 113 -4.09 4.10 -0.13
C GLY A 113 -4.73 3.03 -1.02
N LYS A 114 -4.41 2.95 -2.33
CA LYS A 114 -4.96 1.92 -3.25
C LYS A 114 -4.75 0.48 -2.74
N THR A 115 -3.50 0.11 -2.49
CA THR A 115 -3.14 -1.21 -1.96
C THR A 115 -3.77 -1.48 -0.61
N THR A 116 -3.79 -0.47 0.26
CA THR A 116 -4.45 -0.54 1.56
C THR A 116 -5.95 -0.78 1.41
N CYS A 117 -6.62 -0.05 0.52
CA CYS A 117 -8.04 -0.17 0.25
C CYS A 117 -8.43 -1.60 -0.13
N LEU A 118 -7.65 -2.20 -1.05
CA LEU A 118 -7.86 -3.60 -1.45
C LEU A 118 -7.61 -4.57 -0.28
N ARG A 119 -6.49 -4.43 0.44
CA ARG A 119 -6.13 -5.32 1.56
C ARG A 119 -7.14 -5.22 2.71
N THR A 120 -7.55 -4.01 3.09
CA THR A 120 -8.56 -3.76 4.12
C THR A 120 -9.90 -4.36 3.72
N LEU A 121 -10.32 -4.23 2.45
CA LEU A 121 -11.54 -4.85 1.96
C LEU A 121 -11.46 -6.39 2.06
N CYS A 122 -10.38 -7.01 1.57
CA CYS A 122 -10.22 -8.47 1.64
C CYS A 122 -10.21 -8.99 3.08
N ASN A 123 -9.53 -8.29 3.99
CA ASN A 123 -9.49 -8.63 5.40
C ASN A 123 -10.86 -8.47 6.06
N ALA A 124 -11.62 -7.42 5.71
CA ALA A 124 -12.95 -7.20 6.26
C ALA A 124 -13.95 -8.28 5.82
N LEU A 125 -13.87 -8.71 4.55
CA LEU A 125 -14.65 -9.85 4.05
C LEU A 125 -14.29 -11.15 4.76
N THR A 126 -13.00 -11.37 5.01
CA THR A 126 -12.50 -12.53 5.77
C THR A 126 -12.97 -12.50 7.23
N GLU A 127 -12.88 -11.36 7.92
CA GLU A 127 -13.34 -11.21 9.31
C GLU A 127 -14.84 -11.54 9.45
N ILE A 128 -15.67 -11.07 8.52
CA ILE A 128 -17.11 -11.36 8.53
C ILE A 128 -17.36 -12.85 8.32
N HIS A 129 -16.62 -13.46 7.39
CA HIS A 129 -16.75 -14.87 7.08
C HIS A 129 -16.32 -15.77 8.25
N GLU A 130 -15.17 -15.47 8.87
CA GLU A 130 -14.67 -16.19 10.05
C GLU A 130 -15.60 -16.02 11.25
N SER A 131 -16.17 -14.83 11.44
CA SER A 131 -17.17 -14.59 12.49
C SER A 131 -18.43 -15.43 12.29
N ALA A 132 -18.91 -15.56 11.05
CA ALA A 132 -20.04 -16.44 10.72
C ALA A 132 -19.68 -17.92 10.92
N MET A 133 -18.45 -18.32 10.57
CA MET A 133 -17.95 -19.68 10.77
C MET A 133 -17.86 -20.06 12.25
N ALA A 134 -17.38 -19.15 13.10
CA ALA A 134 -17.32 -19.36 14.55
C ALA A 134 -18.71 -19.58 15.16
N GLN A 135 -19.69 -18.77 14.76
CA GLN A 135 -21.09 -18.93 15.22
C GLN A 135 -21.71 -20.26 14.79
N ALA A 136 -21.37 -20.72 13.58
CA ALA A 136 -21.82 -22.01 13.09
C ALA A 136 -21.20 -23.18 13.88
N LEU A 137 -19.92 -23.09 14.24
CA LEU A 137 -19.24 -24.09 15.05
C LEU A 137 -19.80 -24.16 16.48
N ASP A 138 -20.05 -23.01 17.10
CA ASP A 138 -20.69 -22.96 18.42
C ASP A 138 -22.08 -23.63 18.40
N GLU A 139 -22.87 -23.40 17.35
CA GLU A 139 -24.18 -24.03 17.18
C GLU A 139 -24.08 -25.55 16.93
N GLU A 140 -23.11 -25.98 16.13
CA GLU A 140 -22.82 -27.40 15.90
C GLU A 140 -22.46 -28.10 17.22
N GLU A 141 -21.60 -27.48 18.05
CA GLU A 141 -21.24 -28.01 19.37
C GLU A 141 -22.45 -28.11 20.31
N ILE A 142 -23.34 -27.11 20.29
CA ILE A 142 -24.57 -27.13 21.10
C ILE A 142 -25.53 -28.24 20.63
N GLU A 143 -25.70 -28.44 19.32
CA GLU A 143 -26.54 -29.52 18.78
C GLU A 143 -25.97 -30.90 19.13
N LEU A 144 -24.64 -31.07 19.05
CA LEU A 144 -23.94 -32.30 19.44
C LEU A 144 -24.05 -32.58 20.96
N GLN A 145 -23.99 -31.56 21.80
CA GLN A 145 -24.19 -31.70 23.25
C GLN A 145 -25.64 -32.06 23.58
N SER A 146 -26.61 -31.40 22.94
CA SER A 146 -28.04 -31.65 23.16
C SER A 146 -28.48 -33.06 22.75
N THR A 147 -27.86 -33.63 21.71
CA THR A 147 -28.12 -35.01 21.27
C THR A 147 -27.48 -36.04 22.21
N GLN A 148 -26.28 -35.77 22.74
CA GLN A 148 -25.65 -36.60 23.77
C GLN A 148 -26.39 -36.58 25.11
N ASP A 149 -26.98 -35.45 25.48
CA ASP A 149 -27.80 -35.32 26.70
C ASP A 149 -29.21 -35.92 26.53
N ALA A 150 -29.77 -35.87 25.32
CA ALA A 150 -31.04 -36.54 24.99
C ALA A 150 -30.93 -38.08 25.08
N ASP A 151 -29.79 -38.66 24.70
CA ASP A 151 -29.53 -40.09 24.87
C ASP A 151 -29.33 -40.51 26.34
N LYS A 152 -29.09 -39.55 27.26
CA LYS A 152 -29.02 -39.79 28.71
C LYS A 152 -30.32 -39.50 29.47
N LEU A 153 -31.32 -38.89 28.83
CA LEU A 153 -32.58 -38.49 29.48
C LEU A 153 -33.81 -39.17 28.87
N SER A 154 -33.82 -40.51 28.89
CA SER A 154 -35.08 -41.25 29.04
C SER A 154 -35.35 -41.44 30.53
N LEU A 155 -35.94 -40.43 31.17
CA LEU A 155 -36.90 -40.53 32.28
C LEU A 155 -37.24 -39.13 32.83
N THR A 156 -38.54 -38.82 32.74
CA THR A 156 -39.34 -37.78 33.41
C THR A 156 -39.43 -36.36 32.79
N PRO A 157 -40.65 -35.78 32.70
CA PRO A 157 -40.88 -34.47 32.10
C PRO A 157 -40.97 -33.39 33.17
N SER A 158 -40.05 -32.42 33.20
CA SER A 158 -40.31 -31.12 33.84
C SER A 158 -39.15 -30.13 33.65
N SER A 159 -39.15 -29.34 32.58
CA SER A 159 -38.50 -28.01 32.59
C SER A 159 -38.99 -27.10 31.46
N GLN A 160 -40.26 -26.65 31.54
CA GLN A 160 -40.62 -25.35 31.00
C GLN A 160 -40.18 -24.29 31.99
N ARG A 161 -39.05 -23.62 31.73
CA ARG A 161 -38.71 -22.25 32.21
C ARG A 161 -37.25 -21.96 31.86
N LEU A 162 -37.02 -21.33 30.71
CA LEU A 162 -35.83 -20.50 30.42
C LEU A 162 -36.02 -19.76 29.09
N ASN A 163 -37.13 -19.04 28.93
CA ASN A 163 -37.34 -18.12 27.82
C ASN A 163 -37.77 -16.75 28.39
N ALA A 164 -36.80 -15.96 28.86
CA ALA A 164 -37.06 -14.56 29.23
C ALA A 164 -35.85 -13.60 29.15
N THR A 165 -34.69 -14.02 28.59
CA THR A 165 -33.48 -13.16 28.55
C THR A 165 -32.78 -13.14 27.19
N VAL A 166 -33.51 -13.29 26.09
CA VAL A 166 -32.96 -13.32 24.70
C VAL A 166 -33.54 -12.20 23.81
N SER A 167 -34.21 -11.21 24.38
CA SER A 167 -34.96 -10.21 23.60
C SER A 167 -34.20 -8.91 23.26
N GLN A 168 -32.91 -8.78 23.62
CA GLN A 168 -32.09 -7.62 23.23
C GLN A 168 -30.96 -7.94 22.23
N ASN A 169 -30.58 -9.21 22.04
CA ASN A 169 -29.59 -9.64 21.03
C ASN A 169 -30.22 -10.09 19.69
N LYS A 170 -31.55 -10.01 19.56
CA LYS A 170 -32.30 -10.53 18.41
C LYS A 170 -32.16 -9.63 17.16
N THR A 171 -32.09 -8.32 17.36
CA THR A 171 -32.01 -7.33 16.28
C THR A 171 -30.67 -7.31 15.56
N ILE A 172 -29.58 -7.73 16.22
CA ILE A 172 -28.24 -7.87 15.61
C ILE A 172 -28.13 -9.22 14.89
N LYS A 173 -28.66 -10.29 15.49
CA LYS A 173 -28.70 -11.64 14.88
C LYS A 173 -29.53 -11.70 13.60
N ASP A 174 -30.65 -10.97 13.53
CA ASP A 174 -31.51 -10.98 12.34
C ASP A 174 -30.93 -10.17 11.16
N ASN A 175 -30.02 -9.22 11.40
CA ASN A 175 -29.33 -8.46 10.35
C ASN A 175 -28.12 -9.19 9.75
N LEU A 176 -27.39 -9.97 10.56
CA LEU A 176 -26.32 -10.88 10.10
C LEU A 176 -26.81 -11.90 9.05
N LEU A 177 -28.09 -12.27 9.10
CA LEU A 177 -28.70 -13.25 8.20
C LEU A 177 -29.06 -12.68 6.80
N ARG A 178 -28.91 -11.37 6.53
CA ARG A 178 -29.31 -10.78 5.23
C ARG A 178 -28.18 -10.69 4.21
N GLU A 179 -26.95 -10.37 4.61
CA GLU A 179 -25.78 -10.28 3.71
C GLU A 179 -24.75 -11.37 4.06
N SER A 180 -24.41 -12.23 3.08
CA SER A 180 -23.39 -13.27 3.23
C SER A 180 -22.19 -12.94 2.37
N PHE A 181 -21.01 -12.87 2.99
CA PHE A 181 -19.75 -12.59 2.32
C PHE A 181 -18.88 -13.84 2.26
N GLY A 182 -18.31 -14.11 1.08
CA GLY A 182 -17.28 -15.13 0.93
C GLY A 182 -15.92 -14.58 1.34
N LEU A 183 -14.97 -15.48 1.60
CA LEU A 183 -13.57 -15.13 1.76
C LEU A 183 -13.05 -14.39 0.51
N ALA A 184 -12.01 -13.58 0.67
CA ALA A 184 -11.34 -12.92 -0.46
C ALA A 184 -9.84 -13.22 -0.43
N LYS A 185 -9.30 -13.75 -1.55
CA LYS A 185 -7.89 -14.07 -1.70
C LYS A 185 -7.28 -13.24 -2.81
N THR A 186 -6.16 -12.59 -2.54
CA THR A 186 -5.46 -11.72 -3.49
C THR A 186 -4.11 -12.31 -3.88
N THR A 187 -3.82 -12.32 -5.18
CA THR A 187 -2.48 -12.56 -5.73
C THR A 187 -2.02 -11.27 -6.42
N THR A 188 -0.93 -10.66 -5.95
CA THR A 188 -0.44 -9.35 -6.44
C THR A 188 0.83 -9.51 -7.25
N LEU A 189 0.85 -9.02 -8.49
CA LEU A 189 1.99 -9.11 -9.38
C LEU A 189 2.36 -7.73 -9.94
N ASN A 190 3.65 -7.43 -10.05
CA ASN A 190 4.10 -6.29 -10.83
C ASN A 190 4.38 -6.73 -12.28
N PRO A 191 3.54 -6.34 -13.26
CA PRO A 191 3.70 -6.77 -14.65
C PRO A 191 4.98 -6.23 -15.30
N LYS A 192 5.60 -5.20 -14.73
CA LYS A 192 6.82 -4.57 -15.23
C LYS A 192 8.11 -5.08 -14.59
N ALA A 193 8.03 -5.91 -13.55
CA ALA A 193 9.21 -6.54 -12.95
C ALA A 193 9.70 -7.78 -13.75
N VAL A 194 8.91 -8.23 -14.72
CA VAL A 194 9.14 -9.43 -15.54
C VAL A 194 8.97 -9.09 -17.02
N THR A 195 9.51 -9.94 -17.90
CA THR A 195 9.33 -9.78 -19.35
C THR A 195 7.94 -10.22 -19.78
N MET A 196 7.53 -9.85 -20.99
CA MET A 196 6.26 -10.31 -21.58
C MET A 196 6.17 -11.83 -21.70
N GLY A 197 7.28 -12.49 -22.05
CA GLY A 197 7.36 -13.95 -22.13
C GLY A 197 7.19 -14.61 -20.76
N GLU A 198 7.80 -14.05 -19.71
CA GLU A 198 7.62 -14.54 -18.34
C GLU A 198 6.22 -14.24 -17.78
N LEU A 199 5.58 -13.16 -18.23
CA LEU A 199 4.25 -12.74 -17.78
C LEU A 199 3.15 -13.64 -18.35
N TYR A 200 3.18 -13.90 -19.66
CA TYR A 200 2.11 -14.61 -20.39
C TYR A 200 2.49 -16.00 -20.89
N GLY A 201 3.77 -16.36 -20.82
CA GLY A 201 4.33 -17.57 -21.39
C GLY A 201 5.00 -17.30 -22.74
N GLU A 202 6.03 -18.08 -23.03
CA GLU A 202 6.76 -18.02 -24.29
C GLU A 202 7.03 -19.44 -24.81
N PHE A 203 6.98 -19.56 -26.13
CA PHE A 203 7.40 -20.78 -26.81
C PHE A 203 8.83 -20.60 -27.27
N ASN A 204 9.73 -21.44 -26.76
CA ASN A 204 11.12 -21.43 -27.19
C ASN A 204 11.24 -22.21 -28.50
N GLU A 205 11.46 -21.52 -29.61
CA GLU A 205 11.56 -22.13 -30.95
C GLU A 205 12.72 -23.13 -31.08
N ILE A 206 13.78 -22.96 -30.29
CA ILE A 206 14.98 -23.80 -30.33
C ILE A 206 14.74 -25.11 -29.55
N THR A 207 14.30 -25.01 -28.30
CA THR A 207 14.05 -26.21 -27.46
C THR A 207 12.72 -26.87 -27.78
N ARG A 208 11.82 -26.17 -28.49
CA ARG A 208 10.40 -26.54 -28.68
C ARG A 208 9.64 -26.73 -27.38
N GLU A 209 10.13 -26.13 -26.30
CA GLU A 209 9.47 -26.15 -24.99
C GLU A 209 8.60 -24.91 -24.83
N LEU A 210 7.41 -25.12 -24.27
CA LEU A 210 6.53 -24.05 -23.84
C LEU A 210 6.80 -23.76 -22.37
N HIS A 211 7.14 -22.52 -22.07
CA HIS A 211 7.22 -22.03 -20.69
C HIS A 211 5.92 -21.32 -20.33
N ASP A 212 5.27 -21.76 -19.25
CA ASP A 212 4.06 -21.12 -18.73
C ASP A 212 4.43 -19.76 -18.11
N GLY A 213 3.58 -18.75 -18.33
CA GLY A 213 3.74 -17.44 -17.72
C GLY A 213 3.09 -17.34 -16.34
N LEU A 214 3.50 -16.33 -15.57
CA LEU A 214 2.95 -16.05 -14.23
C LEU A 214 1.43 -15.83 -14.25
N VAL A 215 0.90 -15.08 -15.22
CA VAL A 215 -0.54 -14.82 -15.33
C VAL A 215 -1.33 -16.10 -15.62
N PRO A 216 -1.04 -16.86 -16.71
CA PRO A 216 -1.67 -18.16 -16.96
C PRO A 216 -1.65 -19.08 -15.75
N TYR A 217 -0.50 -19.21 -15.09
CA TYR A 217 -0.31 -20.13 -13.98
C TYR A 217 -1.25 -19.80 -12.82
N TYR A 218 -1.24 -18.56 -12.32
CA TYR A 218 -2.10 -18.16 -11.22
C TYR A 218 -3.58 -18.17 -11.59
N VAL A 219 -3.93 -17.79 -12.83
CA VAL A 219 -5.33 -17.84 -13.28
C VAL A 219 -5.83 -19.28 -13.35
N LYS A 220 -5.04 -20.24 -13.85
CA LYS A 220 -5.38 -21.67 -13.85
C LYS A 220 -5.61 -22.17 -12.42
N GLU A 221 -4.69 -21.87 -11.51
CA GLU A 221 -4.78 -22.26 -10.09
C GLU A 221 -6.03 -21.69 -9.41
N MET A 222 -6.36 -20.42 -9.66
CA MET A 222 -7.59 -19.80 -9.15
C MET A 222 -8.85 -20.47 -9.71
N VAL A 223 -8.88 -20.75 -11.02
CA VAL A 223 -10.02 -21.43 -11.67
C VAL A 223 -10.22 -22.84 -11.12
N GLU A 224 -9.16 -23.60 -10.87
CA GLU A 224 -9.23 -24.93 -10.27
C GLU A 224 -9.81 -24.87 -8.86
N ARG A 225 -9.31 -23.97 -8.01
CA ARG A 225 -9.85 -23.76 -6.66
C ARG A 225 -11.34 -23.39 -6.69
N GLN A 226 -11.76 -22.55 -7.63
CA GLN A 226 -13.18 -22.20 -7.81
C GLN A 226 -14.04 -23.40 -8.22
N LYS A 227 -13.55 -24.26 -9.13
CA LYS A 227 -14.27 -25.46 -9.56
C LYS A 227 -14.42 -26.46 -8.42
N GLU A 228 -13.38 -26.66 -7.62
CA GLU A 228 -13.43 -27.54 -6.44
C GLU A 228 -14.48 -27.07 -5.43
N GLN A 229 -14.49 -25.76 -5.12
CA GLN A 229 -15.49 -25.17 -4.22
C GLN A 229 -16.92 -25.32 -4.79
N ALA A 230 -17.13 -25.03 -6.07
CA ALA A 230 -18.43 -25.16 -6.72
C ALA A 230 -18.95 -26.61 -6.71
N ASN A 231 -18.06 -27.59 -6.91
CA ASN A 231 -18.40 -29.02 -6.88
C ASN A 231 -18.81 -29.48 -5.47
N LYS A 232 -18.11 -29.02 -4.42
CA LYS A 232 -18.47 -29.31 -3.02
C LYS A 232 -19.84 -28.73 -2.64
N VAL A 233 -20.13 -27.50 -3.07
CA VAL A 233 -21.43 -26.86 -2.80
C VAL A 233 -22.56 -27.59 -3.54
N SER A 234 -22.35 -27.93 -4.82
CA SER A 234 -23.36 -28.61 -5.64
C SER A 234 -23.65 -30.04 -5.18
N SER A 235 -22.68 -30.71 -4.55
CA SER A 235 -22.84 -32.07 -4.01
C SER A 235 -23.42 -32.11 -2.59
N GLY A 236 -23.73 -30.96 -1.97
CA GLY A 236 -24.32 -30.88 -0.64
C GLY A 236 -23.36 -31.25 0.50
N ILE A 237 -22.07 -31.45 0.21
CA ILE A 237 -21.02 -31.79 1.18
C ILE A 237 -20.69 -30.57 2.07
N GLY A 238 -21.03 -29.36 1.62
CA GLY A 238 -20.62 -28.11 2.27
C GLY A 238 -19.17 -27.75 1.95
N LEU A 239 -18.81 -26.47 2.07
CA LEU A 239 -17.42 -26.04 1.88
C LEU A 239 -16.51 -26.46 3.05
N TYR A 240 -17.09 -26.64 4.22
CA TYR A 240 -16.41 -26.88 5.49
C TYR A 240 -16.76 -28.26 6.01
N SER A 241 -15.75 -29.11 6.23
CA SER A 241 -15.96 -30.50 6.70
C SER A 241 -16.36 -30.60 8.16
N ASN A 242 -16.14 -29.53 8.94
CA ASN A 242 -16.38 -29.45 10.38
C ASN A 242 -17.71 -28.76 10.74
N VAL A 243 -18.52 -28.40 9.74
CA VAL A 243 -19.85 -27.81 9.95
C VAL A 243 -20.84 -28.62 9.11
N SER A 244 -21.92 -29.08 9.71
CA SER A 244 -22.95 -29.83 9.01
C SER A 244 -23.60 -28.98 7.90
N PRO A 245 -23.98 -29.58 6.75
CA PRO A 245 -24.53 -28.84 5.62
C PRO A 245 -25.76 -27.97 5.95
N HIS A 246 -26.59 -28.40 6.90
CA HIS A 246 -27.76 -27.64 7.34
C HIS A 246 -27.36 -26.36 8.11
N ILE A 247 -26.43 -26.46 9.04
CA ILE A 247 -25.91 -25.32 9.81
C ILE A 247 -25.14 -24.38 8.87
N ALA A 248 -24.32 -24.92 7.97
CA ALA A 248 -23.62 -24.14 6.95
C ALA A 248 -24.59 -23.38 6.04
N GLN A 249 -25.74 -23.97 5.69
CA GLN A 249 -26.79 -23.29 4.92
C GLN A 249 -27.47 -22.18 5.74
N LYS A 250 -27.77 -22.43 7.03
CA LYS A 250 -28.38 -21.47 7.95
C LYS A 250 -27.52 -20.22 8.12
N HIS A 251 -26.22 -20.40 8.31
CA HIS A 251 -25.24 -19.31 8.44
C HIS A 251 -24.70 -18.78 7.11
N LYS A 252 -25.25 -19.25 5.98
CA LYS A 252 -24.85 -18.86 4.61
C LYS A 252 -23.34 -18.98 4.34
N LEU A 253 -22.71 -20.03 4.85
CA LEU A 253 -21.27 -20.26 4.71
C LEU A 253 -20.86 -20.81 3.34
N ASN A 254 -21.83 -21.26 2.52
CA ASN A 254 -21.59 -21.82 1.19
C ASN A 254 -21.37 -20.74 0.10
N VAL A 255 -20.77 -19.60 0.45
CA VAL A 255 -20.38 -18.55 -0.51
C VAL A 255 -18.95 -18.83 -0.99
N PRO A 256 -18.71 -18.98 -2.30
CA PRO A 256 -17.37 -19.27 -2.81
C PRO A 256 -16.39 -18.14 -2.50
N THR A 257 -15.11 -18.49 -2.34
CA THR A 257 -14.02 -17.52 -2.12
C THR A 257 -13.84 -16.64 -3.36
N ARG A 258 -13.80 -15.33 -3.20
CA ARG A 258 -13.48 -14.40 -4.30
C ARG A 258 -11.98 -14.39 -4.56
N GLU A 259 -11.58 -14.72 -5.78
CA GLU A 259 -10.16 -14.72 -6.20
C GLU A 259 -9.84 -13.43 -6.94
N ILE A 260 -8.87 -12.67 -6.45
CA ILE A 260 -8.48 -11.36 -6.98
C ILE A 260 -7.06 -11.45 -7.50
N MET A 261 -6.88 -11.26 -8.81
CA MET A 261 -5.58 -11.05 -9.41
C MET A 261 -5.31 -9.55 -9.52
N ALA A 262 -4.42 -9.04 -8.68
CA ALA A 262 -4.05 -7.64 -8.61
C ALA A 262 -2.74 -7.38 -9.37
N PHE A 263 -2.73 -6.36 -10.22
CA PHE A 263 -1.57 -5.89 -10.96
C PHE A 263 -1.12 -4.55 -10.38
N ASP A 264 0.01 -4.54 -9.70
CA ASP A 264 0.61 -3.36 -9.07
C ASP A 264 1.74 -2.85 -9.97
N GLY A 265 1.43 -1.88 -10.85
CA GLY A 265 2.38 -1.32 -11.80
C GLY A 265 1.69 -0.61 -12.96
N GLN A 266 2.42 0.20 -13.71
CA GLN A 266 1.85 0.97 -14.82
C GLN A 266 1.27 0.07 -15.92
N VAL A 267 0.13 0.49 -16.46
CA VAL A 267 -0.49 -0.12 -17.64
C VAL A 267 0.02 0.59 -18.89
N ASP A 268 0.47 -0.19 -19.86
CA ASP A 268 0.75 0.30 -21.20
C ASP A 268 0.05 -0.55 -22.25
N ALA A 269 0.05 -0.04 -23.48
CA ALA A 269 -0.68 -0.63 -24.59
C ALA A 269 -0.16 -2.01 -25.01
N ILE A 270 1.11 -2.37 -24.77
CA ILE A 270 1.68 -3.65 -25.22
C ILE A 270 1.15 -4.79 -24.37
N TRP A 271 1.32 -4.71 -23.05
CA TRP A 271 1.00 -5.88 -22.22
C TRP A 271 -0.49 -6.03 -21.94
N ILE A 272 -1.24 -4.93 -21.90
CA ILE A 272 -2.68 -4.97 -21.64
C ILE A 272 -3.49 -5.48 -22.83
N GLU A 273 -2.93 -5.45 -24.05
CA GLU A 273 -3.65 -5.86 -25.25
C GLU A 273 -4.05 -7.34 -25.21
N THR A 274 -3.16 -8.20 -24.70
CA THR A 274 -3.41 -9.63 -24.46
C THR A 274 -4.56 -9.86 -23.45
N MET A 275 -4.87 -8.88 -22.61
CA MET A 275 -5.96 -8.96 -21.63
C MET A 275 -7.32 -8.52 -22.20
N ASN A 276 -7.38 -7.95 -23.40
CA ASN A 276 -8.63 -7.41 -23.93
C ASN A 276 -9.75 -8.45 -24.07
N SER A 277 -9.41 -9.67 -24.48
CA SER A 277 -10.40 -10.76 -24.63
C SER A 277 -10.94 -11.22 -23.29
N VAL A 278 -10.07 -11.23 -22.26
CA VAL A 278 -10.50 -11.60 -20.92
C VAL A 278 -11.39 -10.50 -20.41
N LEU A 279 -10.95 -9.23 -20.45
CA LEU A 279 -11.59 -7.98 -19.93
C LEU A 279 -12.99 -7.66 -20.50
N ASP A 280 -13.37 -8.26 -21.62
CA ASP A 280 -14.74 -8.17 -22.15
C ASP A 280 -15.72 -9.12 -21.42
N ASP A 281 -16.99 -9.11 -21.82
CA ASP A 281 -18.05 -9.96 -21.24
C ASP A 281 -17.77 -11.48 -21.39
N ASN A 282 -16.81 -11.86 -22.24
CA ASN A 282 -16.47 -13.24 -22.53
C ASN A 282 -15.72 -13.94 -21.39
N LYS A 283 -14.93 -13.20 -20.58
CA LYS A 283 -14.13 -13.74 -19.47
C LYS A 283 -13.18 -14.87 -19.90
N ILE A 284 -12.59 -14.77 -21.10
CA ILE A 284 -11.67 -15.78 -21.65
C ILE A 284 -10.29 -15.15 -21.86
N LEU A 285 -9.31 -15.66 -21.11
CA LEU A 285 -7.90 -15.36 -21.33
C LEU A 285 -7.38 -16.21 -22.49
N CYS A 286 -7.01 -15.54 -23.57
CA CYS A 286 -6.42 -16.16 -24.75
C CYS A 286 -4.90 -15.98 -24.72
N LEU A 287 -4.17 -17.08 -24.75
CA LEU A 287 -2.72 -17.10 -24.73
C LEU A 287 -2.13 -17.26 -26.12
N SER A 288 -0.88 -16.84 -26.28
CA SER A 288 -0.13 -16.92 -27.55
C SER A 288 0.04 -18.35 -28.05
N ASN A 289 0.08 -19.33 -27.14
CA ASN A 289 0.14 -20.77 -27.44
C ASN A 289 -1.20 -21.36 -27.93
N GLY A 290 -2.28 -20.57 -27.97
CA GLY A 290 -3.62 -21.00 -28.36
C GLY A 290 -4.50 -21.47 -27.20
N ASP A 291 -3.98 -21.56 -25.97
CA ASP A 291 -4.76 -21.92 -24.79
C ASP A 291 -5.82 -20.86 -24.49
N ARG A 292 -7.00 -21.34 -24.07
CA ARG A 292 -8.15 -20.50 -23.73
C ARG A 292 -8.64 -20.84 -22.32
N ILE A 293 -8.40 -19.95 -21.38
CA ILE A 293 -8.78 -20.13 -19.98
C ILE A 293 -10.01 -19.28 -19.68
N LYS A 294 -11.14 -19.94 -19.38
CA LYS A 294 -12.39 -19.26 -19.02
C LYS A 294 -12.42 -19.00 -17.51
N LEU A 295 -12.57 -17.74 -17.11
CA LEU A 295 -12.67 -17.32 -15.72
C LEU A 295 -14.07 -17.58 -15.15
N SER A 296 -14.13 -17.81 -13.83
CA SER A 296 -15.37 -17.89 -13.08
C SER A 296 -15.94 -16.50 -12.78
N ASN A 297 -17.22 -16.42 -12.40
CA ASN A 297 -17.87 -15.16 -12.03
C ASN A 297 -17.35 -14.58 -10.70
N ASN A 298 -16.75 -15.41 -9.85
CA ASN A 298 -16.22 -14.99 -8.55
C ASN A 298 -14.70 -14.66 -8.60
N MET A 299 -14.20 -14.35 -9.80
CA MET A 299 -12.83 -13.91 -10.03
C MET A 299 -12.83 -12.43 -10.40
N THR A 300 -11.76 -11.73 -10.06
CA THR A 300 -11.60 -10.31 -10.35
C THR A 300 -10.17 -10.02 -10.79
N MET A 301 -10.01 -9.29 -11.89
CA MET A 301 -8.74 -8.70 -12.30
C MET A 301 -8.73 -7.22 -11.90
N LEU A 302 -7.75 -6.82 -11.10
CA LEU A 302 -7.62 -5.49 -10.56
C LEU A 302 -6.29 -4.87 -10.97
N PHE A 303 -6.30 -3.62 -11.42
CA PHE A 303 -5.11 -2.88 -11.80
C PHE A 303 -4.94 -1.69 -10.85
N GLU A 304 -3.81 -1.60 -10.14
CA GLU A 304 -3.44 -0.44 -9.33
C GLU A 304 -2.52 0.47 -10.15
N LEU A 305 -3.01 1.67 -10.46
CA LEU A 305 -2.40 2.57 -11.42
C LEU A 305 -2.20 3.96 -10.81
N GLN A 306 -1.09 4.60 -11.17
CA GLN A 306 -0.87 6.01 -10.86
C GLN A 306 -1.71 6.89 -11.79
N ASP A 307 -1.58 6.65 -13.09
CA ASP A 307 -2.26 7.38 -14.14
C ASP A 307 -2.55 6.46 -15.35
N LEU A 308 -3.30 6.99 -16.31
CA LEU A 308 -3.75 6.28 -17.51
C LEU A 308 -3.20 6.91 -18.79
N ARG A 309 -2.12 7.72 -18.72
CA ARG A 309 -1.65 8.51 -19.87
C ARG A 309 -1.26 7.64 -21.08
N VAL A 310 -0.86 6.39 -20.81
CA VAL A 310 -0.38 5.43 -21.81
C VAL A 310 -1.43 4.36 -22.14
N ALA A 311 -2.59 4.39 -21.48
CA ALA A 311 -3.66 3.42 -21.70
C ALA A 311 -4.63 3.90 -22.80
N LEU A 312 -4.99 3.00 -23.72
CA LEU A 312 -5.99 3.30 -24.75
C LEU A 312 -7.39 3.43 -24.13
N PRO A 313 -8.20 4.45 -24.52
CA PRO A 313 -9.56 4.62 -24.00
C PRO A 313 -10.47 3.39 -24.20
N VAL A 314 -10.24 2.63 -25.28
CA VAL A 314 -10.97 1.39 -25.56
C VAL A 314 -10.70 0.34 -24.48
N THR A 315 -9.45 0.20 -24.05
CA THR A 315 -9.04 -0.71 -22.96
C THR A 315 -9.66 -0.26 -21.63
N VAL A 316 -9.55 1.03 -21.32
CA VAL A 316 -10.12 1.62 -20.08
C VAL A 316 -11.64 1.42 -20.02
N SER A 317 -12.34 1.50 -21.15
CA SER A 317 -13.82 1.36 -21.19
C SER A 317 -14.34 0.00 -20.71
N ARG A 318 -13.48 -1.04 -20.72
CA ARG A 318 -13.80 -2.42 -20.32
C ARG A 318 -13.76 -2.61 -18.80
N CYS A 319 -12.95 -1.83 -18.09
CA CYS A 319 -12.78 -1.93 -16.64
C CYS A 319 -13.71 -0.99 -15.87
N GLY A 320 -14.08 -1.36 -14.64
CA GLY A 320 -14.64 -0.43 -13.67
C GLY A 320 -13.57 0.54 -13.20
N MET A 321 -13.87 1.84 -13.20
CA MET A 321 -12.90 2.88 -12.87
C MET A 321 -13.20 3.45 -11.49
N ILE A 322 -12.18 3.53 -10.64
CA ILE A 322 -12.29 4.10 -9.30
C ILE A 322 -11.11 5.03 -9.08
N TYR A 323 -11.39 6.32 -8.86
CA TYR A 323 -10.36 7.29 -8.51
C TYR A 323 -10.17 7.40 -6.99
N LEU A 324 -8.92 7.36 -6.55
CA LEU A 324 -8.49 7.58 -5.17
C LEU A 324 -7.59 8.81 -5.10
N GLU A 325 -8.11 9.89 -4.55
CA GLU A 325 -7.36 11.12 -4.26
C GLU A 325 -6.74 11.13 -2.86
N LYS A 326 -5.77 12.03 -2.65
CA LYS A 326 -5.08 12.25 -1.36
C LYS A 326 -6.00 12.75 -0.25
N THR A 327 -7.15 13.31 -0.59
CA THR A 327 -8.15 13.80 0.39
C THR A 327 -8.83 12.65 1.14
N HIS A 328 -9.03 11.50 0.47
CA HIS A 328 -9.69 10.34 1.08
C HIS A 328 -8.87 9.72 2.21
N LEU A 329 -7.54 9.70 2.06
CA LEU A 329 -6.57 9.27 3.06
C LEU A 329 -5.54 10.38 3.25
N GLY A 330 -5.92 11.40 4.01
CA GLY A 330 -5.06 12.55 4.29
C GLY A 330 -3.89 12.22 5.23
N TRP A 331 -2.93 13.13 5.29
CA TRP A 331 -1.77 13.05 6.18
C TRP A 331 -2.19 13.12 7.66
N GLU A 332 -3.30 13.78 7.99
CA GLU A 332 -3.83 13.89 9.35
C GLU A 332 -4.20 12.52 9.92
N GLN A 333 -4.80 11.67 9.08
CA GLN A 333 -5.18 10.30 9.43
C GLN A 333 -3.95 9.43 9.67
N ILE A 334 -2.89 9.64 8.89
CA ILE A 334 -1.58 8.95 9.07
C ILE A 334 -0.88 9.46 10.33
N ALA A 335 -0.89 10.77 10.60
CA ALA A 335 -0.31 11.33 11.80
C ALA A 335 -1.06 10.85 13.06
N ALA A 336 -2.39 10.78 12.98
CA ALA A 336 -3.23 10.27 14.05
C ALA A 336 -3.02 8.78 14.31
N SER A 337 -2.68 7.95 13.31
CA SER A 337 -2.30 6.55 13.59
C SER A 337 -0.96 6.44 14.31
N TRP A 338 -0.01 7.33 14.05
CA TRP A 338 1.25 7.34 14.80
C TRP A 338 1.05 7.64 16.28
N LYS A 339 -0.01 8.36 16.64
CA LYS A 339 -0.39 8.55 18.04
C LYS A 339 -0.59 7.21 18.73
N ASP A 340 -1.37 6.33 18.12
CA ASP A 340 -1.70 5.03 18.71
C ASP A 340 -0.46 4.13 18.79
N ILE A 341 0.39 4.16 17.76
CA ILE A 341 1.69 3.46 17.76
C ILE A 341 2.62 4.02 18.85
N PHE A 342 2.68 5.34 18.99
CA PHE A 342 3.49 5.98 20.02
C PHE A 342 2.99 5.64 21.43
N VAL A 343 1.68 5.67 21.66
CA VAL A 343 1.08 5.31 22.96
C VAL A 343 1.33 3.84 23.29
N SER A 344 1.16 2.93 22.33
CA SER A 344 1.44 1.50 22.54
C SER A 344 2.92 1.23 22.81
N THR A 345 3.83 1.98 22.19
CA THR A 345 5.29 1.82 22.40
C THR A 345 5.75 2.49 23.69
N PHE A 346 5.19 3.66 24.01
CA PHE A 346 5.53 4.47 25.19
C PHE A 346 4.27 4.84 26.00
N PRO A 347 3.65 3.88 26.73
CA PRO A 347 2.39 4.12 27.43
C PRO A 347 2.45 5.26 28.45
N HIS A 348 3.61 5.47 29.06
CA HIS A 348 3.85 6.53 30.04
C HIS A 348 3.81 7.95 29.45
N LEU A 349 3.90 8.10 28.12
CA LEU A 349 3.85 9.39 27.40
C LEU A 349 2.50 9.65 26.73
N GLU A 350 1.46 8.87 27.05
CA GLU A 350 0.15 8.97 26.39
C GLU A 350 -0.42 10.41 26.42
N LYS A 351 -0.35 11.06 27.58
CA LYS A 351 -0.83 12.44 27.78
C LYS A 351 -0.12 13.47 26.88
N PHE A 352 1.12 13.17 26.47
CA PHE A 352 1.93 14.04 25.62
C PHE A 352 1.78 13.72 24.13
N SER A 353 1.41 12.49 23.77
CA SER A 353 1.32 12.02 22.37
C SER A 353 0.47 12.92 21.46
N GLY A 354 -0.71 13.34 21.92
CA GLY A 354 -1.60 14.22 21.17
C GLY A 354 -1.03 15.63 20.99
N SER A 355 -0.35 16.15 22.02
CA SER A 355 0.28 17.47 21.99
C SER A 355 1.49 17.47 21.05
N VAL A 356 2.33 16.44 21.10
CA VAL A 356 3.48 16.27 20.20
C VAL A 356 3.02 16.29 18.74
N ILE A 357 2.00 15.50 18.38
CA ILE A 357 1.53 15.41 16.98
C ILE A 357 0.84 16.71 16.53
N GLN A 358 -0.03 17.28 17.36
CA GLN A 358 -0.77 18.50 17.01
C GLN A 358 0.15 19.73 16.91
N TYR A 359 1.11 19.86 17.83
CA TYR A 359 1.94 21.06 17.93
C TYR A 359 3.26 20.94 17.16
N LEU A 360 3.72 19.73 16.82
CA LEU A 360 4.91 19.54 16.00
C LEU A 360 4.56 19.25 14.54
N ILE A 361 3.78 18.19 14.27
CA ILE A 361 3.60 17.69 12.89
C ILE A 361 2.73 18.63 12.04
N THR A 362 1.61 19.11 12.59
CA THR A 362 0.65 19.94 11.84
C THR A 362 1.25 21.28 11.38
N PRO A 363 1.89 22.08 12.24
CA PRO A 363 2.51 23.34 11.83
C PRO A 363 3.66 23.14 10.84
N THR A 364 4.44 22.05 10.95
CA THR A 364 5.52 21.78 9.99
C THR A 364 4.98 21.45 8.61
N ILE A 365 3.94 20.62 8.51
CA ILE A 365 3.33 20.31 7.22
C ILE A 365 2.73 21.58 6.60
N GLN A 366 2.10 22.43 7.42
CA GLN A 366 1.59 23.73 6.98
C GLN A 366 2.71 24.70 6.57
N TYR A 367 3.82 24.76 7.31
CA TYR A 367 5.01 25.58 6.98
C TYR A 367 5.67 25.12 5.68
N MET A 368 5.89 23.81 5.52
CA MET A 368 6.43 23.22 4.29
C MET A 368 5.52 23.46 3.08
N ARG A 369 4.19 23.52 3.27
CA ARG A 369 3.23 23.85 2.22
C ARG A 369 3.18 25.35 1.93
N GLY A 370 3.18 26.20 2.96
CA GLY A 370 3.07 27.67 2.85
C GLY A 370 4.24 28.33 2.12
N ASN A 371 5.43 27.74 2.16
CA ASN A 371 6.58 28.21 1.37
C ASN A 371 6.45 27.99 -0.15
N LYS A 372 5.47 27.19 -0.61
CA LYS A 372 5.17 27.06 -2.05
C LYS A 372 4.25 28.16 -2.56
N ASP A 373 3.27 28.60 -1.78
CA ASP A 373 2.25 29.56 -2.25
C ASP A 373 2.76 31.01 -2.29
N GLN A 374 3.72 31.39 -1.42
CA GLN A 374 4.35 32.72 -1.50
C GLN A 374 5.24 32.91 -2.74
N LYS A 375 5.72 31.83 -3.38
CA LYS A 375 6.50 31.92 -4.63
C LYS A 375 5.63 32.27 -5.85
N ASN A 376 4.31 31.99 -5.82
CA ASN A 376 3.41 32.23 -6.95
C ASN A 376 2.68 33.58 -6.90
N ALA A 377 2.69 34.28 -5.76
CA ALA A 377 1.90 35.50 -5.57
C ALA A 377 2.71 36.80 -5.36
N GLY A 378 4.05 36.76 -5.35
CA GLY A 378 4.86 37.94 -5.04
C GLY A 378 6.18 37.99 -5.80
N GLY A 379 6.25 38.84 -6.83
CA GLY A 379 7.52 39.25 -7.43
C GLY A 379 8.35 40.04 -6.42
N SER A 380 9.20 39.35 -5.66
CA SER A 380 10.24 40.01 -4.88
C SER A 380 11.56 39.26 -5.00
N LYS A 381 12.53 39.94 -5.62
CA LYS A 381 13.93 39.51 -5.76
C LYS A 381 14.62 39.56 -4.40
N GLY A 382 14.54 38.47 -3.65
CA GLY A 382 15.37 38.22 -2.47
C GLY A 382 16.61 37.38 -2.84
N SER A 383 17.77 38.03 -2.81
CA SER A 383 19.12 37.46 -2.90
C SER A 383 19.42 36.56 -1.70
N GLY A 384 20.02 35.38 -1.94
CA GLY A 384 20.53 34.50 -0.87
C GLY A 384 20.40 33.02 -1.22
N ASN A 385 21.54 32.40 -1.53
CA ASN A 385 21.73 31.00 -1.92
C ASN A 385 21.28 30.02 -0.82
N ASN A 386 20.13 29.37 -1.01
CA ASN A 386 19.82 28.01 -0.55
C ASN A 386 18.43 27.61 -1.07
N LYS A 387 18.21 27.84 -2.37
CA LYS A 387 16.93 27.62 -3.03
C LYS A 387 17.02 26.34 -3.86
N ASP A 388 16.01 25.49 -3.63
CA ASP A 388 15.52 24.42 -4.51
C ASP A 388 16.13 23.02 -4.30
N SER A 389 15.67 22.34 -3.23
CA SER A 389 15.81 20.87 -3.14
C SER A 389 14.71 20.18 -2.33
N PHE A 390 13.46 20.65 -2.37
CA PHE A 390 12.35 19.92 -1.74
C PHE A 390 11.16 19.82 -2.69
N THR A 391 11.36 19.02 -3.74
CA THR A 391 10.27 18.48 -4.53
C THR A 391 9.48 17.51 -3.67
N GLU A 392 8.36 18.01 -3.16
CA GLU A 392 7.18 17.22 -2.80
C GLU A 392 7.22 16.56 -1.41
N PHE A 393 6.50 17.15 -0.45
CA PHE A 393 6.05 16.45 0.75
C PHE A 393 5.12 15.34 0.31
N ILE A 394 5.68 14.16 0.06
CA ILE A 394 4.94 12.93 -0.11
C ILE A 394 5.14 12.13 1.18
N PRO A 395 4.10 11.85 1.98
CA PRO A 395 4.19 11.04 3.19
C PRO A 395 4.41 9.55 2.86
N ASN A 396 5.35 9.23 1.97
CA ASN A 396 5.50 7.91 1.35
C ASN A 396 6.82 7.21 1.68
N THR A 397 7.79 7.90 2.29
CA THR A 397 9.01 7.26 2.78
C THR A 397 9.30 7.68 4.21
N THR A 398 9.69 6.71 5.05
CA THR A 398 10.21 6.95 6.40
C THR A 398 11.31 8.02 6.40
N THR A 399 12.07 8.13 5.31
CA THR A 399 13.07 9.19 5.08
C THR A 399 12.47 10.58 4.95
N GLY A 400 11.36 10.75 4.21
CA GLY A 400 10.67 12.04 4.11
C GLY A 400 10.06 12.47 5.43
N ILE A 401 9.58 11.51 6.23
CA ILE A 401 9.07 11.74 7.58
C ILE A 401 10.18 12.16 8.53
N VAL A 402 11.32 11.45 8.52
CA VAL A 402 12.47 11.80 9.37
C VAL A 402 13.10 13.11 8.93
N ALA A 403 13.24 13.39 7.63
CA ALA A 403 13.68 14.68 7.11
C ALA A 403 12.72 15.82 7.51
N SER A 404 11.40 15.59 7.41
CA SER A 404 10.39 16.56 7.85
C SER A 404 10.40 16.77 9.37
N LEU A 405 10.59 15.71 10.16
CA LEU A 405 10.72 15.78 11.62
C LEU A 405 12.03 16.48 12.02
N LEU A 406 13.11 16.29 11.27
CA LEU A 406 14.39 16.95 11.52
C LEU A 406 14.36 18.42 11.09
N GLU A 407 13.77 18.76 9.94
CA GLU A 407 13.51 20.17 9.54
C GLU A 407 12.54 20.86 10.48
N LEU A 408 11.55 20.15 11.03
CA LEU A 408 10.69 20.61 12.11
C LEU A 408 11.50 20.99 13.34
N PHE A 409 12.42 20.13 13.78
CA PHE A 409 13.27 20.46 14.90
C PHE A 409 14.21 21.64 14.57
N THR A 410 14.76 21.71 13.36
CA THR A 410 15.62 22.81 12.89
C THR A 410 14.87 24.14 12.81
N SER A 411 13.67 24.17 12.22
CA SER A 411 12.83 25.38 12.14
C SER A 411 12.36 25.84 13.52
N LEU A 412 12.05 24.91 14.43
CA LEU A 412 11.77 25.24 15.84
C LEU A 412 13.00 25.77 16.57
N ALA A 413 14.20 25.28 16.24
CA ALA A 413 15.46 25.80 16.80
C ALA A 413 15.81 27.19 16.27
N ASP A 414 15.60 27.46 14.97
CA ASP A 414 15.80 28.78 14.34
C ASP A 414 14.80 29.81 14.88
N SER A 415 13.54 29.42 15.05
CA SER A 415 12.50 30.25 15.68
C SER A 415 12.81 30.55 17.15
N TYR A 416 13.49 29.64 17.86
CA TYR A 416 14.02 29.87 19.20
C TYR A 416 15.22 30.82 19.24
N ALA A 417 15.95 30.97 18.13
CA ALA A 417 17.08 31.90 18.01
C ALA A 417 16.64 33.34 17.70
N SER A 418 15.40 33.54 17.21
CA SER A 418 14.76 34.84 17.12
C SER A 418 13.88 35.10 18.35
N ASP A 419 14.34 35.93 19.27
CA ASP A 419 13.78 36.23 20.61
C ASP A 419 12.29 36.69 20.68
N ASP A 420 11.56 36.80 19.57
CA ASP A 420 10.31 37.57 19.51
C ASP A 420 8.99 36.79 19.63
N PHE A 421 8.96 35.45 19.56
CA PHE A 421 7.69 34.71 19.52
C PHE A 421 7.14 34.24 20.88
N ILE A 422 7.76 34.59 22.01
CA ILE A 422 7.52 33.88 23.28
C ILE A 422 6.86 34.78 24.34
N LYS A 423 5.54 34.92 24.28
CA LYS A 423 4.72 35.22 25.47
C LYS A 423 3.39 34.45 25.40
N GLU A 424 3.34 33.35 26.15
CA GLU A 424 2.14 32.53 26.47
C GLU A 424 1.77 31.33 25.57
N ASP A 425 2.75 30.53 25.14
CA ASP A 425 2.44 29.31 24.38
C ASP A 425 2.71 28.01 25.18
N PRO A 426 1.76 27.05 25.26
CA PRO A 426 1.95 25.71 25.86
C PRO A 426 3.17 24.94 25.34
N TYR A 427 3.69 25.31 24.17
CA TYR A 427 4.92 24.81 23.56
C TYR A 427 6.13 24.94 24.50
N ARG A 428 6.18 26.00 25.32
CA ARG A 428 7.26 26.20 26.30
C ARG A 428 7.33 25.04 27.30
N LYS A 429 6.20 24.50 27.79
CA LYS A 429 6.21 23.40 28.78
C LYS A 429 6.66 22.05 28.20
N LEU A 430 6.41 21.82 26.91
CA LEU A 430 6.83 20.59 26.22
C LEU A 430 8.32 20.63 25.83
N MET A 431 8.84 21.81 25.48
CA MET A 431 10.23 22.02 25.05
C MET A 431 11.19 22.36 26.22
N ILE A 432 10.71 22.90 27.35
CA ILE A 432 11.54 23.19 28.55
C ILE A 432 12.23 21.93 29.10
N SER A 433 11.72 20.72 28.85
CA SER A 433 12.39 19.47 29.25
C SER A 433 13.55 19.06 28.34
N VAL A 434 13.80 19.78 27.24
CA VAL A 434 14.80 19.45 26.23
C VAL A 434 15.80 20.60 26.09
N SER A 435 16.87 20.59 26.88
CA SER A 435 17.91 21.62 26.82
C SER A 435 18.89 21.33 25.68
N PHE A 436 18.84 22.12 24.60
CA PHE A 436 19.87 22.11 23.56
C PHE A 436 21.15 22.81 24.03
N PRO A 437 22.33 22.42 23.52
CA PRO A 437 23.57 23.19 23.67
C PRO A 437 23.40 24.63 23.15
N ARG A 438 24.08 25.60 23.76
CA ARG A 438 24.08 27.00 23.29
C ARG A 438 24.71 27.12 21.90
N ASP A 439 24.25 28.08 21.11
CA ASP A 439 24.81 28.49 19.79
C ASP A 439 24.84 27.39 18.72
N ILE A 440 23.80 26.56 18.64
CA ILE A 440 23.61 25.61 17.53
C ILE A 440 23.14 26.35 16.28
N LYS A 441 23.66 25.98 15.10
CA LYS A 441 23.23 26.57 13.81
C LYS A 441 22.09 25.76 13.20
N SER A 442 22.00 24.48 13.55
CA SER A 442 21.03 23.53 13.02
C SER A 442 20.83 22.37 14.01
N VAL A 443 19.68 21.69 13.96
CA VAL A 443 19.47 20.46 14.75
C VAL A 443 20.29 19.28 14.22
N PHE A 444 20.77 19.36 12.97
CA PHE A 444 21.76 18.41 12.47
C PHE A 444 23.13 18.52 13.17
N ASP A 445 23.36 19.62 13.90
CA ASP A 445 24.59 19.84 14.68
C ASP A 445 24.56 19.13 16.03
N VAL A 446 23.45 18.48 16.40
CA VAL A 446 23.26 17.86 17.72
C VAL A 446 22.77 16.43 17.64
N VAL A 447 23.16 15.64 18.64
CA VAL A 447 22.75 14.26 18.80
C VAL A 447 22.51 13.93 20.27
N ILE A 448 21.58 13.02 20.51
CA ILE A 448 21.30 12.52 21.85
C ILE A 448 22.44 11.59 22.26
N ASN A 449 23.05 11.86 23.41
CA ASN A 449 23.97 10.93 24.03
C ASN A 449 23.18 9.79 24.69
N ASP A 450 23.43 8.57 24.23
CA ASP A 450 22.71 7.36 24.65
C ASP A 450 22.87 7.04 26.16
N GLN A 451 23.90 7.57 26.83
CA GLN A 451 24.19 7.29 28.24
C GLN A 451 23.42 8.21 29.20
N ASN A 452 23.23 9.48 28.83
CA ASN A 452 22.65 10.50 29.71
C ASN A 452 21.35 11.11 29.15
N GLY A 453 20.98 10.80 27.90
CA GLY A 453 19.79 11.32 27.22
C GLY A 453 19.86 12.82 26.90
N GLN A 454 21.02 13.46 27.06
CA GLN A 454 21.22 14.89 26.80
C GLN A 454 21.66 15.14 25.36
N TRP A 455 21.31 16.31 24.83
CA TRP A 455 21.80 16.76 23.52
C TRP A 455 23.24 17.21 23.62
N GLU A 456 24.08 16.67 22.75
CA GLU A 456 25.49 17.02 22.61
C GLU A 456 25.78 17.41 21.16
N ARG A 457 26.84 18.20 20.93
CA ARG A 457 27.21 18.59 19.57
C ARG A 457 27.75 17.39 18.79
N GLN A 458 27.34 17.26 17.52
CA GLN A 458 27.82 16.26 16.59
C GLN A 458 29.35 16.30 16.44
N GLN A 459 29.95 17.50 16.58
CA GLN A 459 31.39 17.72 16.60
C GLN A 459 32.13 16.83 17.61
N VAL A 460 31.50 16.48 18.75
CA VAL A 460 32.08 15.58 19.76
C VAL A 460 32.29 14.17 19.21
N ARG A 461 31.47 13.76 18.24
CA ARG A 461 31.56 12.45 17.57
C ARG A 461 32.48 12.46 16.35
N VAL A 462 32.96 13.62 15.88
CA VAL A 462 33.87 13.70 14.74
C VAL A 462 35.25 13.21 15.17
N PRO A 463 35.76 12.10 14.60
CA PRO A 463 37.07 11.61 14.97
C PRO A 463 38.16 12.57 14.50
N ILE A 464 39.20 12.70 15.29
CA ILE A 464 40.38 13.48 14.91
C ILE A 464 41.04 12.77 13.73
N TYR A 465 41.03 13.42 12.56
CA TYR A 465 41.69 12.90 11.37
C TYR A 465 43.20 12.80 11.60
N LYS A 466 43.75 11.61 11.36
CA LYS A 466 45.20 11.36 11.41
C LYS A 466 45.67 11.01 10.01
N TYR A 467 46.46 11.89 9.42
CA TYR A 467 47.02 11.70 8.08
C TYR A 467 47.99 10.51 8.07
N ASN A 468 47.77 9.57 7.14
CA ASN A 468 48.68 8.48 6.86
C ASN A 468 49.28 8.65 5.45
N PRO A 469 50.58 8.98 5.31
CA PRO A 469 51.22 9.18 4.01
C PRO A 469 51.26 7.93 3.11
N GLN A 470 51.05 6.74 3.67
CA GLN A 470 51.06 5.48 2.91
C GLN A 470 49.69 5.10 2.35
N GLN A 471 48.62 5.81 2.74
CA GLN A 471 47.27 5.55 2.26
C GLN A 471 47.09 6.12 0.85
N PRO A 472 46.51 5.36 -0.11
CA PRO A 472 46.17 5.89 -1.43
C PRO A 472 45.28 7.12 -1.31
N TYR A 473 45.53 8.14 -2.12
CA TYR A 473 44.77 9.40 -2.09
C TYR A 473 43.26 9.17 -2.24
N GLU A 474 42.87 8.20 -3.05
CA GLU A 474 41.48 7.81 -3.34
C GLU A 474 40.74 7.23 -2.12
N GLU A 475 41.46 6.75 -1.12
CA GLU A 475 40.90 6.16 0.10
C GLU A 475 40.91 7.15 1.28
N ILE A 476 41.50 8.34 1.11
CA ILE A 476 41.54 9.34 2.17
C ILE A 476 40.14 9.94 2.35
N LEU A 477 39.48 9.54 3.43
CA LEU A 477 38.24 10.16 3.87
C LEU A 477 38.48 10.99 5.13
N VAL A 478 38.09 12.26 5.06
CA VAL A 478 38.05 13.15 6.21
C VAL A 478 36.61 13.24 6.67
N GLN A 479 36.31 12.67 7.84
CA GLN A 479 34.98 12.78 8.44
C GLN A 479 34.75 14.21 8.92
N THR A 480 33.67 14.81 8.44
CA THR A 480 33.15 16.14 8.77
C THR A 480 31.91 16.00 9.66
N GLU A 481 31.44 17.11 10.22
CA GLU A 481 30.19 17.14 10.98
C GLU A 481 29.01 16.57 10.15
N ASP A 482 28.89 16.97 8.88
CA ASP A 482 27.82 16.52 7.96
C ASP A 482 27.87 15.02 7.66
N THR A 483 29.07 14.46 7.46
CA THR A 483 29.22 13.02 7.18
C THR A 483 28.91 12.20 8.41
N VAL A 484 29.32 12.64 9.60
CA VAL A 484 28.98 11.97 10.87
C VAL A 484 27.47 12.07 11.14
N ALA A 485 26.83 13.22 10.86
CA ALA A 485 25.37 13.37 10.96
C ALA A 485 24.62 12.41 10.02
N THR A 486 25.04 12.34 8.76
CA THR A 486 24.46 11.44 7.75
C THR A 486 24.61 9.97 8.17
N THR A 487 25.80 9.56 8.61
CA THR A 487 26.06 8.20 9.09
C THR A 487 25.23 7.86 10.33
N THR A 488 25.06 8.81 11.26
CA THR A 488 24.20 8.63 12.44
C THR A 488 22.74 8.39 12.02
N MET A 489 22.25 9.15 11.04
CA MET A 489 20.90 8.97 10.50
C MET A 489 20.73 7.61 9.81
N LEU A 490 21.75 7.16 9.05
CA LEU A 490 21.75 5.82 8.45
C LEU A 490 21.71 4.71 9.51
N GLU A 491 22.46 4.83 10.61
CA GLU A 491 22.39 3.88 11.72
C GLU A 491 21.00 3.84 12.37
N MET A 492 20.39 5.00 12.62
CA MET A 492 19.05 5.08 13.21
C MET A 492 18.00 4.41 12.31
N LEU A 493 18.03 4.72 11.00
CA LEU A 493 17.12 4.13 10.02
C LEU A 493 17.36 2.62 9.85
N ASN A 494 18.61 2.17 9.89
CA ASN A 494 18.96 0.76 9.83
C ASN A 494 18.50 -0.01 11.08
N LYS A 495 18.64 0.58 12.28
CA LYS A 495 18.09 0.03 13.54
C LYS A 495 16.56 -0.12 13.46
N ALA A 496 15.88 0.83 12.81
CA ALA A 496 14.46 0.77 12.51
C ALA A 496 14.10 -0.21 11.37
N LYS A 497 15.10 -0.84 10.74
CA LYS A 497 14.95 -1.73 9.57
C LYS A 497 14.22 -1.06 8.40
N ALA A 498 14.39 0.25 8.24
CA ALA A 498 13.76 1.02 7.18
C ALA A 498 14.59 0.97 5.88
N ASN A 499 13.91 0.87 4.73
CA ASN A 499 14.55 1.09 3.42
C ASN A 499 14.92 2.57 3.27
N ILE A 500 16.11 2.84 2.73
CA ILE A 500 16.72 4.17 2.72
C ILE A 500 17.00 4.59 1.28
N LEU A 501 16.51 5.77 0.92
CA LEU A 501 16.86 6.49 -0.30
C LEU A 501 17.68 7.73 0.08
N VAL A 502 18.92 7.79 -0.39
CA VAL A 502 19.81 8.94 -0.24
C VAL A 502 19.80 9.71 -1.56
N THR A 503 19.61 11.03 -1.51
CA THR A 503 19.59 11.87 -2.71
C THR A 503 20.73 12.89 -2.71
N GLY A 504 21.14 13.35 -3.89
CA GLY A 504 21.93 14.58 -4.08
C GLY A 504 22.80 14.56 -5.34
N THR A 505 23.79 15.44 -5.43
CA THR A 505 24.59 15.60 -6.65
C THR A 505 25.77 14.63 -6.72
N THR A 506 26.22 14.32 -7.93
CA THR A 506 27.39 13.47 -8.19
C THR A 506 28.66 14.05 -7.60
N GLY A 507 29.54 13.18 -7.11
CA GLY A 507 30.86 13.59 -6.59
C GLY A 507 30.85 14.14 -5.17
N THR A 508 29.73 14.05 -4.44
CA THR A 508 29.62 14.53 -3.05
C THR A 508 29.98 13.48 -1.98
N GLY A 509 30.71 12.42 -2.37
CA GLY A 509 31.21 11.41 -1.43
C GLY A 509 30.15 10.44 -0.87
N LYS A 510 28.93 10.41 -1.43
CA LYS A 510 27.80 9.61 -0.90
C LYS A 510 28.05 8.10 -0.86
N THR A 511 28.63 7.54 -1.93
CA THR A 511 29.03 6.14 -1.98
C THR A 511 30.03 5.83 -0.87
N ILE A 512 30.93 6.78 -0.56
CA ILE A 512 31.91 6.63 0.51
C ILE A 512 31.23 6.66 1.87
N VAL A 513 30.27 7.57 2.12
CA VAL A 513 29.52 7.64 3.38
C VAL A 513 28.77 6.33 3.67
N VAL A 514 28.11 5.75 2.66
CA VAL A 514 27.43 4.46 2.83
C VAL A 514 28.45 3.35 3.06
N ASN A 515 29.56 3.34 2.34
CA ASN A 515 30.62 2.36 2.55
C ASN A 515 31.20 2.43 3.97
N ASP A 516 31.45 3.63 4.48
CA ASP A 516 31.86 3.89 5.86
C ASP A 516 30.86 3.34 6.86
N PHE A 517 29.57 3.65 6.67
CA PHE A 517 28.48 3.14 7.50
C PHE A 517 28.46 1.60 7.57
N LEU A 518 28.75 0.93 6.45
CA LEU A 518 28.77 -0.54 6.37
C LEU A 518 29.97 -1.18 7.07
N HIS A 519 31.07 -0.43 7.22
CA HIS A 519 32.30 -0.89 7.89
C HIS A 519 32.29 -0.63 9.41
N ILE A 520 31.25 -0.01 9.95
CA ILE A 520 31.10 0.20 11.39
C ILE A 520 30.99 -1.19 12.06
N PRO A 521 31.84 -1.50 13.08
CA PRO A 521 31.89 -2.85 13.66
C PRO A 521 30.55 -3.37 14.18
N THR A 522 29.69 -2.48 14.70
CA THR A 522 28.35 -2.84 15.18
C THR A 522 27.42 -3.28 14.05
N VAL A 523 27.56 -2.69 12.85
CA VAL A 523 26.79 -3.03 11.66
C VAL A 523 27.40 -4.25 10.97
N GLN A 524 28.71 -4.25 10.74
CA GLN A 524 29.42 -5.30 10.01
C GLN A 524 29.25 -6.70 10.65
N ASN A 525 29.22 -6.77 11.99
CA ASN A 525 29.11 -8.06 12.69
C ASN A 525 27.70 -8.69 12.59
N ILE A 526 26.67 -7.86 12.47
CA ILE A 526 25.26 -8.30 12.46
C ILE A 526 24.63 -8.29 11.07
N SER A 527 25.35 -7.78 10.06
CA SER A 527 24.82 -7.60 8.72
C SER A 527 25.53 -8.45 7.67
N LEU A 528 24.77 -8.87 6.65
CA LEU A 528 25.27 -9.37 5.38
C LEU A 528 25.13 -8.24 4.36
N PHE A 529 26.26 -7.69 3.94
CA PHE A 529 26.30 -6.61 2.98
C PHE A 529 26.64 -7.11 1.57
N PHE A 530 25.92 -6.61 0.56
CA PHE A 530 26.35 -6.71 -0.83
C PHE A 530 25.82 -5.55 -1.68
N GLN A 531 26.58 -5.22 -2.72
CA GLN A 531 26.23 -4.17 -3.67
C GLN A 531 25.64 -4.77 -4.95
N ILE A 532 24.58 -4.15 -5.46
CA ILE A 532 24.03 -4.37 -6.80
C ILE A 532 24.42 -3.17 -7.65
N LYS A 533 25.24 -3.41 -8.68
CA LYS A 533 25.62 -2.39 -9.66
C LYS A 533 24.61 -2.39 -10.79
N ILE A 534 23.94 -1.26 -10.98
CA ILE A 534 22.97 -1.06 -12.05
C ILE A 534 23.62 -0.25 -13.17
N SER A 535 23.46 -0.70 -14.40
CA SER A 535 23.92 -0.04 -15.61
C SER A 535 22.78 0.09 -16.62
N VAL A 536 23.05 0.77 -17.74
CA VAL A 536 22.12 0.91 -18.87
C VAL A 536 21.63 -0.44 -19.41
N GLN A 537 22.45 -1.49 -19.32
CA GLN A 537 22.15 -2.83 -19.82
C GLN A 537 21.64 -3.79 -18.73
N SER A 538 21.52 -3.33 -17.48
CA SER A 538 21.00 -4.15 -16.40
C SER A 538 19.56 -4.55 -16.69
N SER A 539 19.26 -5.84 -16.54
CA SER A 539 17.90 -6.38 -16.65
C SER A 539 17.34 -6.72 -15.27
N ALA A 540 16.01 -6.78 -15.16
CA ALA A 540 15.36 -7.25 -13.93
C ALA A 540 15.85 -8.66 -13.55
N LYS A 541 15.96 -9.57 -14.54
CA LYS A 541 16.49 -10.92 -14.34
C LYS A 541 17.89 -10.93 -13.73
N GLY A 542 18.82 -10.13 -14.27
CA GLY A 542 20.18 -10.07 -13.74
C GLY A 542 20.26 -9.54 -12.30
N ILE A 543 19.43 -8.56 -11.95
CA ILE A 543 19.34 -8.07 -10.56
C ILE A 543 18.80 -9.16 -9.63
N GLN A 544 17.78 -9.90 -10.07
CA GLN A 544 17.21 -10.99 -9.29
C GLN A 544 18.22 -12.12 -9.06
N GLU A 545 18.99 -12.50 -10.07
CA GLU A 545 20.04 -13.52 -9.96
C GLU A 545 21.12 -13.12 -8.94
N VAL A 546 21.50 -11.83 -8.90
CA VAL A 546 22.44 -11.31 -7.90
C VAL A 546 21.82 -11.38 -6.49
N LEU A 547 20.55 -10.99 -6.34
CA LEU A 547 19.84 -11.02 -5.07
C LEU A 547 19.74 -12.46 -4.52
N GLU A 548 19.29 -13.40 -5.35
CA GLU A 548 19.13 -14.81 -4.97
C GLU A 548 20.48 -15.49 -4.74
N GLY A 549 21.51 -15.17 -5.54
CA GLY A 549 22.84 -15.76 -5.39
C GLY A 549 23.61 -15.29 -4.15
N ARG A 550 23.28 -14.11 -3.60
CA ARG A 550 23.90 -13.56 -2.39
C ARG A 550 23.17 -13.93 -1.11
N LEU A 551 21.87 -14.23 -1.20
CA LEU A 551 21.04 -14.60 -0.06
C LEU A 551 20.97 -16.13 0.09
N THR A 552 20.60 -16.57 1.28
CA THR A 552 20.42 -18.00 1.59
C THR A 552 18.96 -18.39 1.46
N HIS A 553 18.70 -19.50 0.76
CA HIS A 553 17.38 -20.13 0.76
C HIS A 553 17.12 -20.79 2.11
N ARG A 554 16.16 -20.25 2.86
CA ARG A 554 15.69 -20.85 4.12
C ARG A 554 14.63 -21.93 3.86
N ARG A 555 13.78 -21.70 2.83
CA ARG A 555 12.75 -22.63 2.31
C ARG A 555 12.61 -22.41 0.81
N SER A 556 11.81 -23.24 0.13
CA SER A 556 11.55 -23.11 -1.31
C SER A 556 10.99 -21.74 -1.73
N ASN A 557 10.21 -21.09 -0.85
CA ASN A 557 9.58 -19.80 -1.09
C ASN A 557 10.07 -18.69 -0.13
N LEU A 558 11.25 -18.85 0.46
CA LEU A 558 11.79 -17.91 1.45
C LEU A 558 13.29 -17.76 1.33
N ILE A 559 13.74 -16.55 1.01
CA ILE A 559 15.15 -16.16 0.97
C ILE A 559 15.43 -15.06 1.99
N GLY A 560 16.67 -15.03 2.45
CA GLY A 560 17.16 -13.99 3.35
C GLY A 560 18.62 -14.22 3.72
N PRO A 561 19.21 -13.31 4.49
CA PRO A 561 20.55 -13.51 5.03
C PRO A 561 20.59 -14.76 5.93
N SER A 562 21.81 -15.23 6.23
CA SER A 562 22.04 -16.27 7.24
C SER A 562 21.30 -15.95 8.54
N VAL A 563 20.78 -16.97 9.24
CA VAL A 563 19.97 -16.80 10.45
C VAL A 563 20.68 -15.90 11.46
N GLY A 564 19.95 -14.90 11.98
CA GLY A 564 20.47 -13.93 12.96
C GLY A 564 21.16 -12.71 12.36
N LYS A 565 21.38 -12.66 11.03
CA LYS A 565 21.92 -11.48 10.34
C LYS A 565 20.82 -10.66 9.64
N GLN A 566 21.10 -9.39 9.41
CA GLN A 566 20.32 -8.48 8.56
C GLN A 566 20.99 -8.32 7.18
N GLY A 567 20.26 -8.50 6.09
CA GLY A 567 20.74 -8.23 4.75
C GLY A 567 20.70 -6.74 4.45
N ILE A 568 21.80 -6.16 3.99
CA ILE A 568 21.85 -4.77 3.49
C ILE A 568 22.23 -4.82 2.01
N VAL A 569 21.27 -4.46 1.16
CA VAL A 569 21.44 -4.39 -0.30
C VAL A 569 21.72 -2.94 -0.66
N PHE A 570 22.93 -2.66 -1.14
CA PHE A 570 23.28 -1.32 -1.59
C PHE A 570 23.15 -1.18 -3.10
N ILE A 571 22.45 -0.14 -3.54
CA ILE A 571 22.25 0.19 -4.95
C ILE A 571 22.77 1.60 -5.21
N ASP A 572 23.89 1.67 -5.92
CA ASP A 572 24.69 2.89 -6.03
C ASP A 572 24.12 3.92 -7.01
N ASP A 573 23.36 3.52 -8.04
CA ASP A 573 22.65 4.49 -8.88
C ASP A 573 21.40 3.87 -9.49
N MET A 574 20.24 4.45 -9.14
CA MET A 574 18.94 4.04 -9.67
C MET A 574 18.56 4.73 -10.98
N ASN A 575 19.23 5.81 -11.39
CA ASN A 575 18.83 6.59 -12.58
C ASN A 575 19.36 5.99 -13.90
N THR A 576 20.28 5.04 -13.83
CA THR A 576 21.04 4.55 -14.98
C THR A 576 20.24 3.71 -15.99
N PRO A 577 19.28 2.85 -15.60
CA PRO A 577 18.57 2.02 -16.57
C PRO A 577 17.87 2.84 -17.65
N THR A 578 17.96 2.44 -18.92
CA THR A 578 17.20 3.12 -19.97
C THR A 578 15.72 2.79 -19.83
N PRO A 579 14.81 3.78 -19.87
CA PRO A 579 13.38 3.53 -19.90
C PRO A 579 12.97 2.81 -21.18
N GLU A 580 12.01 1.90 -21.07
CA GLU A 580 11.28 1.35 -22.22
C GLU A 580 10.45 2.44 -22.93
N ILE A 581 9.84 2.10 -24.07
CA ILE A 581 8.98 2.99 -24.87
C ILE A 581 7.93 3.72 -24.02
N TYR A 582 7.43 3.05 -22.98
CA TYR A 582 6.42 3.57 -22.06
C TYR A 582 6.97 3.95 -20.69
N PHE A 583 8.24 4.36 -20.65
CA PHE A 583 8.92 4.91 -19.48
C PHE A 583 9.12 3.97 -18.29
N ALA A 584 8.66 2.71 -18.38
CA ALA A 584 8.95 1.70 -17.37
C ALA A 584 10.43 1.31 -17.41
N GLN A 585 11.00 1.08 -16.23
CA GLN A 585 12.36 0.58 -16.07
C GLN A 585 12.30 -0.74 -15.29
N PRO A 586 12.27 -1.91 -15.98
CA PRO A 586 12.08 -3.21 -15.32
C PRO A 586 13.02 -3.49 -14.14
N PRO A 587 14.33 -3.12 -14.19
CA PRO A 587 15.22 -3.19 -13.03
C PRO A 587 14.68 -2.50 -11.77
N ILE A 588 14.15 -1.29 -11.94
CA ILE A 588 13.61 -0.45 -10.86
C ILE A 588 12.28 -1.01 -10.37
N GLU A 589 11.43 -1.49 -11.29
CA GLU A 589 10.14 -2.10 -10.96
C GLU A 589 10.30 -3.40 -10.15
N LEU A 590 11.34 -4.18 -10.41
CA LEU A 590 11.70 -5.34 -9.59
C LEU A 590 12.12 -4.94 -8.16
N ILE A 591 12.91 -3.88 -8.02
CA ILE A 591 13.30 -3.35 -6.70
C ILE A 591 12.08 -2.82 -5.97
N ARG A 592 11.20 -2.09 -6.66
CA ARG A 592 9.92 -1.61 -6.10
C ARG A 592 9.07 -2.79 -5.63
N GLN A 593 8.97 -3.86 -6.40
CA GLN A 593 8.27 -5.08 -5.99
C GLN A 593 8.91 -5.70 -4.74
N SER A 594 10.24 -5.79 -4.72
CA SER A 594 11.00 -6.34 -3.58
C SER A 594 10.77 -5.56 -2.30
N VAL A 595 10.66 -4.23 -2.39
CA VAL A 595 10.41 -3.32 -1.27
C VAL A 595 8.94 -3.32 -0.84
N ALA A 596 7.99 -3.25 -1.79
CA ALA A 596 6.57 -3.11 -1.50
C ALA A 596 5.88 -4.43 -1.11
N GLN A 597 6.33 -5.55 -1.69
CA GLN A 597 5.75 -6.87 -1.51
C GLN A 597 6.63 -7.80 -0.67
N PHE A 598 7.83 -7.35 -0.28
CA PHE A 598 8.81 -8.16 0.46
C PHE A 598 9.10 -9.50 -0.23
N GLY A 599 9.33 -9.46 -1.54
CA GLY A 599 9.60 -10.66 -2.32
C GLY A 599 9.63 -10.46 -3.83
N VAL A 600 10.02 -11.53 -4.51
CA VAL A 600 10.16 -11.63 -5.98
C VAL A 600 9.49 -12.90 -6.49
N TYR A 601 9.15 -12.95 -7.78
CA TYR A 601 8.60 -14.15 -8.40
C TYR A 601 9.73 -15.01 -8.97
N ASP A 602 9.74 -16.31 -8.63
CA ASP A 602 10.59 -17.30 -9.30
C ASP A 602 10.15 -17.40 -10.77
N ARG A 603 11.06 -17.07 -11.68
CA ARG A 603 10.79 -17.00 -13.12
C ARG A 603 10.63 -18.37 -13.78
N MET A 604 10.99 -19.45 -13.07
CA MET A 604 10.92 -20.83 -13.57
C MET A 604 9.83 -21.63 -12.87
N LYS A 605 9.80 -21.59 -11.53
CA LYS A 605 8.83 -22.32 -10.71
C LYS A 605 7.49 -21.59 -10.57
N LEU A 606 7.44 -20.31 -10.96
CA LEU A 606 6.23 -19.47 -10.92
C LEU A 606 5.66 -19.34 -9.49
N ILE A 607 6.53 -19.38 -8.48
CA ILE A 607 6.18 -19.19 -7.07
C ILE A 607 6.68 -17.84 -6.57
N PHE A 608 5.90 -17.21 -5.68
CA PHE A 608 6.37 -16.02 -5.00
C PHE A 608 7.38 -16.38 -3.90
N ILE A 609 8.61 -15.89 -4.04
CA ILE A 609 9.69 -16.04 -3.08
C ILE A 609 9.69 -14.82 -2.15
N ARG A 610 9.42 -15.06 -0.86
CA ARG A 610 9.47 -14.01 0.15
C ARG A 610 10.90 -13.65 0.50
N LEU A 611 11.17 -12.36 0.57
CA LEU A 611 12.40 -11.75 1.03
C LEU A 611 12.23 -11.35 2.50
N THR A 612 13.14 -11.82 3.36
CA THR A 612 13.10 -11.53 4.80
C THR A 612 14.39 -10.92 5.31
N ASP A 613 14.28 -10.19 6.42
CA ASP A 613 15.41 -9.57 7.14
C ASP A 613 16.35 -8.74 6.24
N THR A 614 15.83 -8.15 5.16
CA THR A 614 16.62 -7.46 4.14
C THR A 614 16.15 -6.01 3.99
N VAL A 615 17.11 -5.09 3.96
CA VAL A 615 16.91 -3.64 3.80
C VAL A 615 17.65 -3.17 2.55
N PHE A 616 17.00 -2.29 1.80
CA PHE A 616 17.59 -1.62 0.64
C PHE A 616 18.10 -0.25 1.04
N VAL A 617 19.36 0.02 0.73
CA VAL A 617 19.97 1.34 0.82
C VAL A 617 20.32 1.74 -0.61
N THR A 618 19.75 2.83 -1.09
CA THR A 618 19.92 3.24 -2.48
C THR A 618 20.26 4.71 -2.60
N TYR A 619 21.05 5.03 -3.62
CA TYR A 619 21.34 6.39 -4.02
C TYR A 619 20.56 6.77 -5.28
N LEU A 620 20.04 8.00 -5.26
CA LEU A 620 19.47 8.67 -6.40
C LEU A 620 20.22 9.97 -6.65
N GLN A 621 20.87 10.04 -7.80
CA GLN A 621 21.43 11.28 -8.28
C GLN A 621 20.30 12.29 -8.54
N GLN A 622 20.30 13.42 -7.85
CA GLN A 622 19.44 14.54 -8.24
C GLN A 622 19.88 15.00 -9.62
N ARG A 623 18.95 14.93 -10.58
CA ARG A 623 19.09 15.72 -11.80
C ARG A 623 18.97 17.16 -11.36
N VAL A 624 20.04 17.93 -11.50
CA VAL A 624 19.91 19.39 -11.51
C VAL A 624 18.99 19.67 -12.69
N ASP A 625 17.82 20.22 -12.43
CA ASP A 625 16.84 20.52 -13.48
C ASP A 625 17.52 21.39 -14.55
N LEU A 626 17.88 20.76 -15.67
CA LEU A 626 18.28 21.44 -16.89
C LEU A 626 17.08 22.09 -17.60
N GLN A 627 15.89 22.12 -16.97
CA GLN A 627 14.76 22.91 -17.45
C GLN A 627 15.11 24.41 -17.54
N GLU A 628 15.97 24.95 -16.69
CA GLU A 628 16.45 26.33 -16.85
C GLU A 628 17.42 26.50 -18.05
N VAL A 629 18.03 25.43 -18.57
CA VAL A 629 18.98 25.50 -19.69
C VAL A 629 18.31 25.15 -21.04
N GLU A 630 17.28 24.30 -21.05
CA GLU A 630 16.51 24.05 -22.28
C GLU A 630 15.56 25.21 -22.60
N ASP A 631 14.96 25.87 -21.60
CA ASP A 631 14.12 27.06 -21.83
C ASP A 631 14.96 28.29 -22.25
N MET A 632 16.25 28.35 -21.89
CA MET A 632 17.18 29.37 -22.42
C MET A 632 17.70 29.07 -23.84
N LYS A 633 17.65 27.82 -24.32
CA LYS A 633 18.03 27.48 -25.70
C LYS A 633 16.90 27.64 -26.71
N LEU A 634 15.65 27.79 -26.24
CA LEU A 634 14.49 28.13 -27.06
C LEU A 634 14.31 29.64 -27.30
N PHE A 635 15.14 30.49 -26.67
CA PHE A 635 15.20 31.94 -26.95
C PHE A 635 16.63 32.45 -27.20
N GLY A 636 17.15 32.19 -28.41
CA GLY A 636 18.08 33.08 -29.12
C GLY A 636 19.59 32.88 -28.91
N TYR A 637 20.24 32.16 -29.83
CA TYR A 637 21.08 32.69 -30.93
C TYR A 637 21.57 31.55 -31.84
#